data_AF-A0A3L8BNV0-F1
#
_entry.id   AF-A0A3L8BNV0-F1
#
_cell.length_a   1.000
_cell.length_b   1.000
_cell.length_c   1.000
_cell.angle_alpha   90.00
_cell.angle_beta   90.00
_cell.angle_gamma   90.00
#
_symmetry.space_group_name_H-M   'P 1'
#
loop_
_entity.id
_entity.type
_entity.pdbx_description
1 polymer ?
#
loop_
_entity_poly.entity_id
_entity_poly.type
_entity_poly.pdbx_seq_one_letter_code
_entity_poly.pdbx_strand_id
1 'polypeptide(L)'
;MDALIERFVRNPVAANLLMMVFLVAGYLSLQSVRSEIIPPVTLDMITVSVGYPGASPESVEQAIVNPIEAAIHDVEGVVAVSSRALPHMGIIKAELNSRYDSRDLLNDIKARVEGLDTLPKDSLKPVITELAIRNMVAYVIVSGNADERSLRSLATQVQHELLDLETISQVELSGSRDYQVSIDVSETRLQRYGLSFSEVAQAINSNSSDIPAGVLDTQQGSVAVRLQSRDYQPDRFEDLVVRATPDGGQILLGDVATINDGFMEGARNEFNGKPAAVLAVYRTGDQDIKDISKALQQYSAAPTTPLPAGISLDIWQDSTVYYNSRMAFLIQDFWQGGLLVFLVLLALLRSGVAFWISTAVPVSYLGSMILLPYAGVTLNMVSMFAYILVLGIVVDEAIVIGEHVFSLRRKGMGGIEAAIRGAQDLFYPMLASVLTTFCAFLPLLFLPGPEGQLMKVIPLVIMCTLSISVIEAAFCLPAHLSRSNPANYDSLPLVGTLQRWISDRLDHFLTHRYTPFLELCLHWRYSVVAAFVAIWLIAVGLVAFGWIQVTLFSEVEGDSASAVIRFSENAPQSVKDAGIRQLQQAAMTLQREFVTDQGEQQILSVFTAFNPDGSGHVVVEFLPSENRHFSGQKIVDDWRRLTGTVADMVDLEFKYTLTAAGTIIDLELSGEDDQELKNAAAALKARLLEFDGLYNIRDSAQSARQELAITLKPTASNLGLTTEMVAVQVRQAYHGINLQSISRNGGDVAVILRYSDQDRSSLWSLENMNLRLPSGGSVPLSAVADIHFEAGAADIVHNHRRRVIRVSANVDDNATSVGKVMTVLQPSFLDLLPDHYTDIHWNVAGAQKDRQEFMEYISDAYLLALMGMYTLMAFQFRSYSQPLIVMIAIPFGLIGALAGHLLMGMELTLWSLIGMMAVSGIVVNDNLVLIDFINDARRSGVPLLQAIRQAGVKKARAVILISLTTLVGVLPMIFERSLQAKFMIPMAVSLGFGTLFASTISLLLVPCLYRILADVERQSTSAPATEPEPGSAHSPS
;
A
#
# COMPACT_ATOMS: atom_id res chain seq x y z
N MET A 1 -17.24 14.04 -38.96
CA MET A 1 -16.33 12.88 -38.79
C MET A 1 -16.19 12.10 -40.08
N ASP A 2 -17.30 11.71 -40.71
CA ASP A 2 -17.33 10.86 -41.91
C ASP A 2 -16.44 11.33 -43.07
N ALA A 3 -16.40 12.64 -43.34
CA ALA A 3 -15.54 13.24 -44.36
C ALA A 3 -14.04 13.11 -44.04
N LEU A 4 -13.68 13.08 -42.74
CA LEU A 4 -12.30 12.94 -42.28
C LEU A 4 -11.86 11.48 -42.44
N ILE A 5 -12.70 10.52 -42.03
CA ILE A 5 -12.47 9.09 -42.27
C ILE A 5 -12.28 8.82 -43.77
N GLU A 6 -13.17 9.33 -44.62
CA GLU A 6 -13.05 9.16 -46.08
C GLU A 6 -11.72 9.69 -46.61
N ARG A 7 -11.28 10.86 -46.14
CA ARG A 7 -10.03 11.49 -46.58
C ARG A 7 -8.80 10.67 -46.18
N PHE A 8 -8.79 10.06 -45.00
CA PHE A 8 -7.73 9.16 -44.56
C PHE A 8 -7.70 7.85 -45.37
N VAL A 9 -8.85 7.24 -45.65
CA VAL A 9 -8.91 6.01 -46.46
C VAL A 9 -8.42 6.24 -47.90
N ARG A 10 -8.78 7.39 -48.49
CA ARG A 10 -8.32 7.75 -49.84
C ARG A 10 -6.85 8.21 -49.87
N ASN A 11 -6.33 8.74 -48.76
CA ASN A 11 -4.94 9.18 -48.62
C ASN A 11 -4.14 8.28 -47.66
N PRO A 12 -3.60 7.14 -48.13
CA PRO A 12 -2.84 6.20 -47.28
C PRO A 12 -1.59 6.82 -46.66
N VAL A 13 -1.04 7.89 -47.26
CA VAL A 13 0.18 8.53 -46.76
C VAL A 13 -0.14 9.24 -45.45
N ALA A 14 -1.32 9.85 -45.33
CA ALA A 14 -1.76 10.46 -44.08
C ALA A 14 -1.94 9.40 -42.98
N ALA A 15 -2.54 8.25 -43.31
CA ALA A 15 -2.67 7.12 -42.37
C ALA A 15 -1.31 6.58 -41.91
N ASN A 16 -0.38 6.37 -42.86
CA ASN A 16 0.97 5.89 -42.54
C ASN A 16 1.76 6.90 -41.70
N LEU A 17 1.65 8.19 -42.00
CA LEU A 17 2.32 9.25 -41.23
C LEU A 17 1.76 9.32 -39.81
N LEU A 18 0.44 9.23 -39.63
CA LEU A 18 -0.17 9.21 -38.30
C LEU A 18 0.29 7.98 -37.49
N MET A 19 0.30 6.80 -38.11
CA MET A 19 0.84 5.58 -37.51
C MET A 19 2.33 5.74 -37.13
N MET A 20 3.15 6.30 -38.03
CA MET A 20 4.56 6.58 -37.75
C MET A 20 4.74 7.62 -36.63
N VAL A 21 3.86 8.61 -36.50
CA VAL A 21 3.88 9.55 -35.37
C VAL A 21 3.66 8.81 -34.07
N PHE A 22 2.67 7.92 -33.98
CA PHE A 22 2.46 7.13 -32.76
C PHE A 22 3.65 6.22 -32.44
N LEU A 23 4.23 5.56 -33.45
CA LEU A 23 5.39 4.69 -33.25
C LEU A 23 6.65 5.48 -32.83
N VAL A 24 7.00 6.56 -33.53
CA VAL A 24 8.23 7.33 -33.31
C VAL A 24 8.11 8.22 -32.07
N ALA A 25 7.04 9.01 -31.95
CA ALA A 25 6.86 9.86 -30.79
C ALA A 25 6.63 9.02 -29.53
N GLY A 26 5.93 7.90 -29.64
CA GLY A 26 5.80 6.92 -28.56
C GLY A 26 7.14 6.33 -28.11
N TYR A 27 7.98 5.91 -29.06
CA TYR A 27 9.31 5.39 -28.77
C TYR A 27 10.24 6.44 -28.15
N LEU A 28 10.19 7.69 -28.61
CA LEU A 28 10.93 8.80 -28.00
C LEU A 28 10.42 9.10 -26.60
N SER A 29 9.09 9.05 -26.38
CA SER A 29 8.48 9.24 -25.06
C SER A 29 8.90 8.14 -24.08
N LEU A 30 9.06 6.89 -24.55
CA LEU A 30 9.51 5.77 -23.72
C LEU A 30 10.85 6.05 -23.00
N GLN A 31 11.73 6.84 -23.61
CA GLN A 31 13.01 7.23 -23.00
C GLN A 31 12.85 8.29 -21.89
N SER A 32 11.73 9.03 -21.88
CA SER A 32 11.40 10.02 -20.86
C SER A 32 10.56 9.47 -19.71
N VAL A 33 9.93 8.31 -19.90
CA VAL A 33 9.13 7.65 -18.86
C VAL A 33 10.06 6.97 -17.86
N ARG A 34 9.83 7.24 -16.57
CA ARG A 34 10.66 6.77 -15.46
C ARG A 34 10.43 5.29 -15.18
N SER A 35 11.48 4.57 -14.80
CA SER A 35 11.41 3.17 -14.35
C SER A 35 11.28 3.06 -12.84
N GLU A 36 10.22 2.41 -12.35
CA GLU A 36 9.97 2.25 -10.91
C GLU A 36 9.39 0.85 -10.61
N ILE A 37 9.61 0.31 -9.40
CA ILE A 37 8.97 -0.96 -9.00
C ILE A 37 7.49 -0.73 -8.73
N ILE A 38 7.22 0.26 -7.87
CA ILE A 38 5.90 0.72 -7.45
C ILE A 38 5.93 2.26 -7.53
N PRO A 39 4.84 2.92 -7.96
CA PRO A 39 4.73 4.38 -7.94
C PRO A 39 5.01 4.95 -6.54
N PRO A 40 5.57 6.16 -6.40
CA PRO A 40 5.61 6.84 -5.12
C PRO A 40 4.19 7.11 -4.62
N VAL A 41 3.90 6.72 -3.37
CA VAL A 41 2.60 6.93 -2.73
C VAL A 41 2.81 7.76 -1.46
N THR A 42 2.18 8.93 -1.40
CA THR A 42 2.02 9.69 -0.16
C THR A 42 0.94 9.00 0.67
N LEU A 43 1.11 8.97 1.99
CA LEU A 43 0.08 8.41 2.88
C LEU A 43 -0.97 9.46 3.27
N ASP A 44 -0.93 10.64 2.62
CA ASP A 44 -1.77 11.82 2.89
C ASP A 44 -1.93 12.06 4.40
N MET A 45 -0.81 11.99 5.12
CA MET A 45 -0.78 12.02 6.58
C MET A 45 0.39 12.87 7.06
N ILE A 46 0.15 13.72 8.05
CA ILE A 46 1.19 14.50 8.74
C ILE A 46 1.34 13.97 10.16
N THR A 47 2.59 13.74 10.56
CA THR A 47 2.92 13.35 11.93
C THR A 47 3.57 14.51 12.66
N VAL A 48 3.09 14.79 13.87
CA VAL A 48 3.68 15.71 14.84
C VAL A 48 4.21 14.87 16.00
N SER A 49 5.53 14.87 16.19
CA SER A 49 6.19 14.16 17.28
C SER A 49 6.84 15.14 18.23
N VAL A 50 6.55 15.03 19.52
CA VAL A 50 7.13 15.91 20.56
C VAL A 50 7.62 15.05 21.71
N GLY A 51 8.93 15.11 21.97
CA GLY A 51 9.52 14.45 23.13
C GLY A 51 9.26 15.25 24.41
N TYR A 52 8.84 14.58 25.47
CA TYR A 52 8.78 15.13 26.83
C TYR A 52 9.52 14.19 27.80
N PRO A 53 10.86 14.18 27.77
CA PRO A 53 11.68 13.18 28.46
C PRO A 53 11.36 13.09 29.94
N GLY A 54 11.21 11.89 30.49
CA GLY A 54 10.88 11.65 31.91
C GLY A 54 9.40 11.82 32.29
N ALA A 55 8.49 12.12 31.36
CA ALA A 55 7.05 12.19 31.63
C ALA A 55 6.35 10.83 31.47
N SER A 56 5.33 10.57 32.29
CA SER A 56 4.41 9.42 32.15
C SER A 56 3.45 9.64 30.96
N PRO A 57 2.84 8.58 30.40
CA PRO A 57 1.85 8.70 29.34
C PRO A 57 0.72 9.69 29.65
N GLU A 58 0.20 9.71 30.87
CA GLU A 58 -0.86 10.65 31.32
C GLU A 58 -0.36 12.10 31.30
N SER A 59 0.89 12.32 31.72
CA SER A 59 1.49 13.66 31.70
C SER A 59 1.73 14.14 30.27
N VAL A 60 2.16 13.23 29.38
CA VAL A 60 2.33 13.51 27.94
C VAL A 60 0.99 13.80 27.28
N GLU A 61 -0.04 13.01 27.59
CA GLU A 61 -1.40 13.23 27.09
C GLU A 61 -1.89 14.65 27.42
N GLN A 62 -1.83 15.03 28.69
CA GLN A 62 -2.35 16.32 29.16
C GLN A 62 -1.54 17.51 28.66
N ALA A 63 -0.20 17.40 28.67
CA ALA A 63 0.68 18.55 28.43
C ALA A 63 1.11 18.70 26.96
N ILE A 64 1.07 17.63 26.17
CA ILE A 64 1.57 17.61 24.77
C ILE A 64 0.45 17.26 23.80
N VAL A 65 -0.21 16.11 23.99
CA VAL A 65 -1.19 15.60 23.02
C VAL A 65 -2.42 16.48 22.97
N ASN A 66 -3.08 16.72 24.12
CA ASN A 66 -4.33 17.48 24.17
C ASN A 66 -4.21 18.91 23.59
N PRO A 67 -3.15 19.69 23.90
CA PRO A 67 -2.96 21.00 23.27
C PRO A 67 -2.74 20.94 21.76
N ILE A 68 -1.98 19.95 21.27
CA ILE A 68 -1.68 19.82 19.84
C ILE A 68 -2.92 19.38 19.08
N GLU A 69 -3.66 18.38 19.58
CA GLU A 69 -4.92 17.95 18.98
C GLU A 69 -5.91 19.12 18.87
N ALA A 70 -6.06 19.89 19.95
CA ALA A 70 -6.92 21.06 19.97
C ALA A 70 -6.50 22.14 18.94
N ALA A 71 -5.20 22.26 18.65
CA ALA A 71 -4.67 23.26 17.73
C ALA A 71 -4.80 22.89 16.24
N ILE A 72 -4.86 21.60 15.92
CA ILE A 72 -4.82 21.10 14.52
C ILE A 72 -6.15 20.52 14.05
N HIS A 73 -7.06 20.11 14.94
CA HIS A 73 -8.31 19.43 14.54
C HIS A 73 -9.26 20.30 13.69
N ASP A 74 -9.13 21.63 13.77
CA ASP A 74 -9.95 22.59 13.04
C ASP A 74 -9.28 23.08 11.74
N VAL A 75 -8.09 22.55 11.41
CA VAL A 75 -7.39 22.89 10.16
C VAL A 75 -8.19 22.32 8.99
N GLU A 76 -8.60 23.20 8.07
CA GLU A 76 -9.35 22.82 6.87
C GLU A 76 -8.52 21.81 6.06
N GLY A 77 -9.12 20.66 5.72
CA GLY A 77 -8.42 19.57 5.02
C GLY A 77 -7.92 18.44 5.92
N VAL A 78 -7.92 18.59 7.24
CA VAL A 78 -7.71 17.48 8.19
C VAL A 78 -9.01 16.68 8.34
N VAL A 79 -8.97 15.39 8.02
CA VAL A 79 -10.14 14.47 8.07
C VAL A 79 -10.26 13.80 9.43
N ALA A 80 -9.14 13.28 9.94
CA ALA A 80 -9.08 12.57 11.21
C ALA A 80 -7.79 12.93 11.96
N VAL A 81 -7.87 12.92 13.28
CA VAL A 81 -6.70 13.05 14.16
C VAL A 81 -6.68 11.85 15.08
N SER A 82 -5.58 11.11 15.04
CA SER A 82 -5.28 10.05 15.99
C SER A 82 -3.99 10.39 16.72
N SER A 83 -3.88 10.01 17.98
CA SER A 83 -2.67 10.30 18.75
C SER A 83 -2.35 9.19 19.73
N ARG A 84 -1.10 9.20 20.17
CA ARG A 84 -0.56 8.24 21.12
C ARG A 84 0.37 8.97 22.07
N ALA A 85 0.02 8.95 23.35
CA ALA A 85 0.91 9.34 24.42
C ALA A 85 1.72 8.10 24.83
N LEU A 86 3.00 8.10 24.48
CA LEU A 86 3.98 7.13 24.93
C LEU A 86 4.76 7.71 26.11
N PRO A 87 5.42 6.85 26.90
CA PRO A 87 6.41 7.30 27.86
C PRO A 87 7.42 8.20 27.14
N HIS A 88 7.63 9.39 27.69
CA HIS A 88 8.58 10.38 27.18
C HIS A 88 8.26 11.04 25.83
N MET A 89 7.16 10.70 25.15
CA MET A 89 6.91 11.19 23.79
C MET A 89 5.43 11.17 23.41
N GLY A 90 4.93 12.29 22.86
CA GLY A 90 3.63 12.37 22.20
C GLY A 90 3.77 12.24 20.69
N ILE A 91 2.96 11.40 20.05
CA ILE A 91 2.86 11.27 18.60
C ILE A 91 1.43 11.57 18.19
N ILE A 92 1.24 12.57 17.33
CA ILE A 92 -0.06 12.95 16.78
C ILE A 92 -0.01 12.76 15.27
N LYS A 93 -1.02 12.12 14.70
CA LYS A 93 -1.18 11.88 13.27
C LYS A 93 -2.44 12.57 12.78
N ALA A 94 -2.28 13.49 11.84
CA ALA A 94 -3.35 14.13 11.11
C ALA A 94 -3.49 13.49 9.74
N GLU A 95 -4.64 12.87 9.48
CA GLU A 95 -5.02 12.35 8.17
C GLU A 95 -5.58 13.50 7.33
N LEU A 96 -5.11 13.61 6.09
CA LEU A 96 -5.42 14.71 5.20
C LEU A 96 -6.40 14.27 4.12
N ASN A 97 -7.22 15.21 3.68
CA ASN A 97 -8.07 15.03 2.52
C ASN A 97 -7.24 15.21 1.25
N SER A 98 -7.23 14.20 0.39
CA SER A 98 -6.47 14.16 -0.88
C SER A 98 -6.80 15.28 -1.88
N ARG A 99 -7.84 16.09 -1.63
CA ARG A 99 -8.17 17.29 -2.43
C ARG A 99 -7.29 18.49 -2.13
N TYR A 100 -6.61 18.52 -0.99
CA TYR A 100 -5.74 19.61 -0.56
C TYR A 100 -4.27 19.28 -0.82
N ASP A 101 -3.44 20.31 -1.00
CA ASP A 101 -2.00 20.12 -1.11
C ASP A 101 -1.40 19.81 0.26
N SER A 102 -0.66 18.71 0.37
CA SER A 102 -0.11 18.25 1.64
C SER A 102 0.96 19.19 2.20
N ARG A 103 1.67 19.94 1.35
CA ARG A 103 2.71 20.89 1.78
C ARG A 103 2.09 22.16 2.35
N ASP A 104 0.98 22.61 1.78
CA ASP A 104 0.23 23.74 2.33
C ASP A 104 -0.31 23.39 3.72
N LEU A 105 -0.94 22.21 3.85
CA LEU A 105 -1.42 21.71 5.16
C LEU A 105 -0.28 21.47 6.16
N LEU A 106 0.88 21.00 5.71
CA LEU A 106 2.07 20.88 6.54
C LEU A 106 2.51 22.22 7.11
N ASN A 107 2.52 23.27 6.28
CA ASN A 107 2.87 24.61 6.72
C ASN A 107 1.84 25.18 7.69
N ASP A 108 0.54 24.94 7.46
CA ASP A 108 -0.54 25.37 8.35
C ASP A 108 -0.47 24.68 9.71
N ILE A 109 -0.32 23.35 9.72
CA ILE A 109 -0.14 22.57 10.95
C ILE A 109 1.13 23.02 11.68
N LYS A 110 2.23 23.26 10.96
CA LYS A 110 3.47 23.75 11.53
C LYS A 110 3.28 25.11 12.20
N ALA A 111 2.62 26.05 11.54
CA ALA A 111 2.33 27.37 12.10
C ALA A 111 1.44 27.30 13.35
N ARG A 112 0.44 26.40 13.37
CA ARG A 112 -0.44 26.18 14.53
C ARG A 112 0.31 25.59 15.72
N VAL A 113 1.14 24.56 15.49
CA VAL A 113 1.87 23.86 16.56
C VAL A 113 3.02 24.70 17.09
N GLU A 114 3.80 25.36 16.23
CA GLU A 114 4.90 26.24 16.65
C GLU A 114 4.41 27.51 17.35
N GLY A 115 3.15 27.90 17.14
CA GLY A 115 2.50 29.02 17.83
C GLY A 115 1.95 28.70 19.23
N LEU A 116 2.07 27.46 19.72
CA LEU A 116 1.58 27.07 21.04
C LEU A 116 2.54 27.50 22.16
N ASP A 117 2.13 28.48 22.95
CA ASP A 117 2.84 28.88 24.19
C ASP A 117 2.58 27.92 25.37
N THR A 118 1.66 26.98 25.23
CA THR A 118 1.20 26.06 26.30
C THR A 118 2.08 24.82 26.46
N LEU A 119 2.98 24.53 25.52
CA LEU A 119 3.86 23.38 25.63
C LEU A 119 4.87 23.57 26.78
N PRO A 120 5.18 22.52 27.57
CA PRO A 120 6.16 22.61 28.65
C PRO A 120 7.53 23.09 28.14
N LYS A 121 8.19 23.98 28.90
CA LYS A 121 9.53 24.49 28.52
C LYS A 121 10.59 23.39 28.39
N ASP A 122 10.38 22.27 29.10
CA ASP A 122 11.28 21.13 29.12
C ASP A 122 10.96 20.08 28.03
N SER A 123 9.95 20.31 27.18
CA SER A 123 9.70 19.45 26.01
C SER A 123 10.69 19.75 24.89
N LEU A 124 11.05 18.74 24.12
CA LEU A 124 11.80 18.90 22.88
C LEU A 124 10.96 19.67 21.86
N LYS A 125 11.63 20.30 20.89
CA LYS A 125 10.92 20.99 19.81
C LYS A 125 10.08 20.00 19.00
N PRO A 126 8.85 20.37 18.60
CA PRO A 126 8.03 19.54 17.73
C PRO A 126 8.72 19.23 16.41
N VAL A 127 8.71 17.95 16.03
CA VAL A 127 9.13 17.47 14.72
C VAL A 127 7.88 17.19 13.92
N ILE A 128 7.65 17.98 12.87
CA ILE A 128 6.43 17.94 12.05
C ILE A 128 6.83 17.53 10.64
N THR A 129 6.33 16.38 10.20
CA THR A 129 6.75 15.77 8.94
C THR A 129 5.56 15.14 8.21
N GLU A 130 5.50 15.33 6.90
CA GLU A 130 4.63 14.56 6.02
C GLU A 130 5.13 13.10 5.96
N LEU A 131 4.21 12.16 6.13
CA LEU A 131 4.49 10.74 6.04
C LEU A 131 4.38 10.30 4.57
N ALA A 132 5.53 9.97 3.97
CA ALA A 132 5.61 9.48 2.60
C ALA A 132 6.34 8.13 2.55
N ILE A 133 5.90 7.25 1.66
CA ILE A 133 6.67 6.03 1.35
C ILE A 133 7.90 6.46 0.55
N ARG A 134 9.05 6.54 1.23
CA ARG A 134 10.32 6.78 0.56
C ARG A 134 10.73 5.51 -0.19
N ASN A 135 11.07 5.67 -1.46
CA ASN A 135 11.53 4.58 -2.30
C ASN A 135 12.99 4.23 -1.96
N MET A 136 13.16 3.34 -0.99
CA MET A 136 14.46 2.76 -0.66
C MET A 136 14.95 1.91 -1.84
N VAL A 137 16.23 2.05 -2.18
CA VAL A 137 16.85 1.29 -3.27
C VAL A 137 17.52 0.04 -2.74
N ALA A 138 18.37 0.19 -1.72
CA ALA A 138 19.10 -0.92 -1.09
C ALA A 138 19.60 -0.52 0.30
N TYR A 139 19.97 -1.50 1.11
CA TYR A 139 20.81 -1.31 2.28
C TYR A 139 22.28 -1.61 1.94
N VAL A 140 23.19 -0.77 2.43
CA VAL A 140 24.62 -1.06 2.45
C VAL A 140 24.98 -1.45 3.90
N ILE A 141 25.41 -2.69 4.07
CA ILE A 141 25.68 -3.29 5.37
C ILE A 141 27.19 -3.34 5.58
N VAL A 142 27.68 -2.68 6.62
CA VAL A 142 29.06 -2.78 7.08
C VAL A 142 29.09 -3.75 8.27
N SER A 143 29.57 -4.98 8.06
CA SER A 143 29.53 -6.02 9.10
C SER A 143 30.89 -6.64 9.37
N GLY A 144 31.15 -7.04 10.62
CA GLY A 144 32.43 -7.64 10.99
C GLY A 144 32.60 -7.85 12.48
N ASN A 145 33.62 -8.61 12.88
CA ASN A 145 33.99 -8.81 14.27
C ASN A 145 34.79 -7.60 14.80
N ALA A 146 34.17 -6.43 14.82
CA ALA A 146 34.73 -5.18 15.32
C ALA A 146 33.79 -4.56 16.37
N ASP A 147 34.32 -3.66 17.18
CA ASP A 147 33.50 -2.89 18.13
C ASP A 147 32.56 -1.91 17.39
N GLU A 148 31.44 -1.58 18.02
CA GLU A 148 30.39 -0.73 17.42
C GLU A 148 30.92 0.66 17.02
N ARG A 149 31.90 1.22 17.75
CA ARG A 149 32.47 2.52 17.42
C ARG A 149 33.27 2.46 16.11
N SER A 150 34.08 1.43 15.93
CA SER A 150 34.80 1.20 14.68
C SER A 150 33.84 0.99 13.50
N LEU A 151 32.80 0.17 13.67
CA LEU A 151 31.79 -0.07 12.62
C LEU A 151 31.00 1.18 12.26
N ARG A 152 30.54 1.95 13.26
CA ARG A 152 29.82 3.21 13.03
C ARG A 152 30.71 4.24 12.32
N SER A 153 31.96 4.37 12.74
CA SER A 153 32.91 5.30 12.11
C SER A 153 33.15 4.93 10.65
N LEU A 154 33.34 3.65 10.36
CA LEU A 154 33.51 3.16 8.99
C LEU A 154 32.24 3.35 8.16
N ALA A 155 31.06 3.06 8.72
CA ALA A 155 29.79 3.29 8.04
C ALA A 155 29.54 4.78 7.76
N THR A 156 29.94 5.68 8.66
CA THR A 156 29.85 7.13 8.45
C THR A 156 30.78 7.59 7.33
N GLN A 157 31.97 7.00 7.23
CA GLN A 157 32.90 7.26 6.13
C GLN A 157 32.33 6.76 4.79
N VAL A 158 31.80 5.53 4.78
CA VAL A 158 31.10 4.97 3.62
C VAL A 158 29.90 5.85 3.23
N GLN A 159 29.13 6.35 4.20
CA GLN A 159 28.01 7.25 3.95
C GLN A 159 28.45 8.51 3.20
N HIS A 160 29.51 9.18 3.64
CA HIS A 160 30.04 10.36 2.96
C HIS A 160 30.53 10.03 1.55
N GLU A 161 31.26 8.93 1.38
CA GLU A 161 31.73 8.49 0.05
C GLU A 161 30.59 8.15 -0.90
N LEU A 162 29.49 7.57 -0.39
CA LEU A 162 28.30 7.34 -1.18
C LEU A 162 27.59 8.64 -1.56
N LEU A 163 27.52 9.62 -0.64
CA LEU A 163 26.92 10.94 -0.90
C LEU A 163 27.76 11.82 -1.85
N ASP A 164 29.06 11.54 -1.98
CA ASP A 164 29.94 12.20 -2.96
C ASP A 164 29.67 11.73 -4.40
N LEU A 165 28.93 10.62 -4.60
CA LEU A 165 28.54 10.14 -5.91
C LEU A 165 27.35 10.97 -6.44
N GLU A 166 27.49 11.55 -7.63
CA GLU A 166 26.42 12.35 -8.27
C GLU A 166 25.07 11.61 -8.40
N THR A 167 25.11 10.27 -8.47
CA THR A 167 23.92 9.42 -8.61
C THR A 167 23.19 9.17 -7.28
N ILE A 168 23.79 9.44 -6.13
CA ILE A 168 23.23 9.12 -4.80
C ILE A 168 23.11 10.41 -3.99
N SER A 169 21.88 10.80 -3.66
CA SER A 169 21.64 12.06 -2.95
C SER A 169 21.19 11.90 -1.50
N GLN A 170 20.75 10.70 -1.10
CA GLN A 170 20.24 10.46 0.24
C GLN A 170 20.68 9.09 0.75
N VAL A 171 21.49 9.11 1.80
CA VAL A 171 21.95 7.94 2.53
C VAL A 171 21.77 8.22 4.02
N GLU A 172 21.08 7.34 4.72
CA GLU A 172 20.80 7.48 6.15
C GLU A 172 21.44 6.32 6.91
N LEU A 173 22.19 6.63 7.98
CA LEU A 173 22.69 5.63 8.90
C LEU A 173 21.53 5.13 9.77
N SER A 174 21.16 3.86 9.60
CA SER A 174 20.04 3.22 10.28
C SER A 174 20.52 2.22 11.34
N GLY A 175 19.77 2.14 12.43
CA GLY A 175 19.98 1.19 13.53
C GLY A 175 21.39 1.16 14.11
N SER A 176 22.04 2.32 14.17
CA SER A 176 23.29 2.55 14.90
C SER A 176 23.03 3.57 16.00
N ARG A 177 23.51 3.30 17.22
CA ARG A 177 23.26 4.18 18.37
C ARG A 177 24.11 5.43 18.28
N ASP A 178 23.50 6.58 18.53
CA ASP A 178 24.20 7.87 18.49
C ASP A 178 25.20 8.00 19.64
N TYR A 179 26.26 8.77 19.40
CA TYR A 179 27.26 9.04 20.42
C TYR A 179 26.64 9.83 21.58
N GLN A 180 27.06 9.50 22.79
CA GLN A 180 26.72 10.24 24.00
C GLN A 180 27.90 10.24 24.95
N VAL A 181 28.15 11.37 25.60
CA VAL A 181 29.07 11.44 26.74
C VAL A 181 28.21 11.48 27.99
N SER A 182 28.22 10.40 28.78
CA SER A 182 27.60 10.39 30.10
C SER A 182 28.63 10.76 31.17
N ILE A 183 28.26 11.70 32.03
CA ILE A 183 29.02 12.09 33.21
C ILE A 183 28.24 11.53 34.40
N ASP A 184 28.70 10.39 34.89
CA ASP A 184 28.00 9.58 35.86
C ASP A 184 28.54 9.88 37.27
N VAL A 185 27.74 10.59 38.06
CA VAL A 185 28.10 11.07 39.39
C VAL A 185 27.60 10.09 40.45
N SER A 186 28.40 9.83 41.49
CA SER A 186 27.92 9.07 42.64
C SER A 186 27.46 10.00 43.76
N GLU A 187 26.29 9.73 44.32
CA GLU A 187 25.75 10.50 45.45
C GLU A 187 26.69 10.45 46.66
N THR A 188 27.34 9.31 46.90
CA THR A 188 28.33 9.16 47.99
C THR A 188 29.53 10.09 47.80
N ARG A 189 29.98 10.31 46.56
CA ARG A 189 31.10 11.21 46.25
C ARG A 189 30.67 12.67 46.38
N LEU A 190 29.48 13.02 45.90
CA LEU A 190 28.91 14.37 46.10
C LEU A 190 28.85 14.73 47.58
N GLN A 191 28.39 13.81 48.42
CA GLN A 191 28.34 14.01 49.87
C GLN A 191 29.74 14.19 50.48
N ARG A 192 30.69 13.32 50.10
CA ARG A 192 32.07 13.39 50.60
C ARG A 192 32.72 14.75 50.38
N TYR A 193 32.42 15.39 49.25
CA TYR A 193 32.97 16.70 48.88
C TYR A 193 32.02 17.87 49.17
N GLY A 194 30.84 17.62 49.75
CA GLY A 194 29.84 18.66 50.03
C GLY A 194 29.37 19.38 48.77
N LEU A 195 29.27 18.67 47.65
CA LEU A 195 28.82 19.18 46.36
C LEU A 195 27.34 18.84 46.14
N SER A 196 26.65 19.69 45.39
CA SER A 196 25.33 19.41 44.84
C SER A 196 25.42 19.05 43.36
N PHE A 197 24.41 18.34 42.88
CA PHE A 197 24.29 17.99 41.48
C PHE A 197 24.27 19.24 40.57
N SER A 198 23.55 20.29 40.99
CA SER A 198 23.46 21.56 40.26
C SER A 198 24.78 22.32 40.20
N GLU A 199 25.61 22.24 41.24
CA GLU A 199 26.95 22.85 41.22
C GLU A 199 27.87 22.16 40.22
N VAL A 200 27.80 20.82 40.12
CA VAL A 200 28.55 20.07 39.10
C VAL A 200 28.06 20.45 37.70
N ALA A 201 26.74 20.49 37.48
CA ALA A 201 26.14 20.90 36.21
C ALA A 201 26.58 22.32 35.80
N GLN A 202 26.52 23.27 36.74
CA GLN A 202 26.91 24.65 36.49
C GLN A 202 28.41 24.79 36.20
N ALA A 203 29.26 24.07 36.94
CA ALA A 203 30.70 24.07 36.70
C ALA A 203 31.04 23.58 35.30
N ILE A 204 30.35 22.53 34.82
CA ILE A 204 30.54 22.00 33.47
C ILE A 204 30.11 23.07 32.43
N ASN A 205 28.90 23.61 32.55
CA ASN A 205 28.37 24.61 31.61
C ASN A 205 29.18 25.91 31.56
N SER A 206 29.73 26.36 32.69
CA SER A 206 30.50 27.61 32.74
C SER A 206 31.89 27.51 32.12
N ASN A 207 32.45 26.29 32.05
CA ASN A 207 33.78 26.05 31.49
C ASN A 207 33.75 25.74 29.99
N SER A 208 32.57 25.69 29.39
CA SER A 208 32.33 25.09 28.09
C SER A 208 31.62 26.01 27.09
N SER A 209 31.94 27.30 27.07
CA SER A 209 31.42 28.22 26.05
C SER A 209 32.55 29.05 25.44
N ASP A 210 32.71 28.97 24.12
CA ASP A 210 33.53 29.91 23.35
C ASP A 210 32.81 31.26 23.29
N ILE A 211 33.31 32.24 24.02
CA ILE A 211 32.70 33.58 24.07
C ILE A 211 33.43 34.49 23.06
N PRO A 212 32.74 35.02 22.03
CA PRO A 212 33.34 36.03 21.17
C PRO A 212 33.63 37.28 22.01
N ALA A 213 34.90 37.71 22.04
CA ALA A 213 35.36 38.83 22.87
C ALA A 213 35.38 40.17 22.11
N GLY A 214 34.91 40.17 20.86
CA GLY A 214 34.80 41.34 19.99
C GLY A 214 35.90 41.41 18.93
N VAL A 215 36.13 42.60 18.41
CA VAL A 215 37.13 42.86 17.37
C VAL A 215 37.99 44.04 17.81
N LEU A 216 39.31 43.87 17.75
CA LEU A 216 40.28 44.90 18.03
C LEU A 216 40.64 45.60 16.73
N ASP A 217 40.18 46.84 16.56
CA ASP A 217 40.58 47.68 15.43
C ASP A 217 41.97 48.27 15.68
N THR A 218 42.93 47.85 14.86
CA THR A 218 44.30 48.37 14.88
C THR A 218 44.57 49.20 13.62
N GLN A 219 45.64 50.00 13.62
CA GLN A 219 46.05 50.77 12.45
C GLN A 219 46.43 49.90 11.23
N GLN A 220 46.65 48.59 11.43
CA GLN A 220 46.97 47.62 10.38
C GLN A 220 45.78 46.75 9.97
N GLY A 221 44.60 46.97 10.56
CA GLY A 221 43.38 46.21 10.26
C GLY A 221 42.64 45.74 11.51
N SER A 222 41.52 45.10 11.27
CA SER A 222 40.60 44.59 12.29
C SER A 222 40.99 43.16 12.68
N VAL A 223 41.29 42.91 13.97
CA VAL A 223 41.68 41.58 14.48
C VAL A 223 40.58 41.04 15.38
N ALA A 224 39.93 39.96 14.98
CA ALA A 224 38.93 39.30 15.82
C ALA A 224 39.59 38.76 17.11
N VAL A 225 39.02 39.11 18.26
CA VAL A 225 39.44 38.61 19.57
C VAL A 225 38.43 37.56 20.00
N ARG A 226 38.89 36.32 20.17
CA ARG A 226 38.09 35.20 20.66
C ARG A 226 38.70 34.67 21.94
N LEU A 227 37.88 34.47 22.97
CA LEU A 227 38.28 33.67 24.11
C LEU A 227 38.04 32.21 23.74
N GLN A 228 39.12 31.46 23.47
CA GLN A 228 39.02 30.04 23.15
C GLN A 228 38.97 29.24 24.47
N SER A 229 37.88 28.52 24.68
CA SER A 229 37.79 27.50 25.72
C SER A 229 38.65 26.27 25.34
N ARG A 230 39.12 25.50 26.33
CA ARG A 230 40.05 24.37 26.09
C ARG A 230 39.43 23.33 25.16
N ASP A 231 40.24 22.75 24.27
CA ASP A 231 39.81 21.71 23.32
C ASP A 231 39.03 20.58 24.01
N TYR A 232 37.80 20.34 23.54
CA TYR A 232 36.87 19.35 24.03
C TYR A 232 37.32 17.94 23.63
N GLN A 233 38.01 17.26 24.53
CA GLN A 233 38.24 15.82 24.48
C GLN A 233 37.59 15.17 25.70
N PRO A 234 36.90 14.03 25.56
CA PRO A 234 36.27 13.34 26.69
C PRO A 234 37.23 13.10 27.87
N ASP A 235 38.47 12.71 27.57
CA ASP A 235 39.54 12.48 28.55
C ASP A 235 39.93 13.76 29.33
N ARG A 236 39.52 14.94 28.86
CA ARG A 236 39.76 16.23 29.52
C ARG A 236 38.59 16.74 30.36
N PHE A 237 37.42 16.09 30.32
CA PHE A 237 36.36 16.41 31.29
C PHE A 237 36.82 16.06 32.71
N GLU A 238 37.66 15.05 32.89
CA GLU A 238 38.17 14.63 34.21
C GLU A 238 38.92 15.77 34.92
N ASP A 239 39.65 16.59 34.17
CA ASP A 239 40.47 17.71 34.66
C ASP A 239 39.65 18.99 34.97
N LEU A 240 38.33 18.95 34.78
CA LEU A 240 37.49 20.13 34.97
C LEU A 240 37.38 20.47 36.47
N VAL A 241 37.77 21.68 36.85
CA VAL A 241 37.68 22.14 38.24
C VAL A 241 36.23 22.45 38.58
N VAL A 242 35.64 21.63 39.46
CA VAL A 242 34.26 21.82 39.95
C VAL A 242 34.21 22.87 41.06
N ARG A 243 35.17 22.82 41.99
CA ARG A 243 35.28 23.78 43.10
C ARG A 243 36.73 23.94 43.55
N ALA A 244 37.18 25.17 43.73
CA ALA A 244 38.44 25.48 44.39
C ALA A 244 38.22 25.67 45.90
N THR A 245 39.08 25.09 46.73
CA THR A 245 39.02 25.24 48.18
C THR A 245 39.77 26.53 48.62
N PRO A 246 39.42 27.12 49.78
CA PRO A 246 40.02 28.39 50.23
C PRO A 246 41.54 28.35 50.44
N ASP A 247 42.09 27.16 50.65
CA ASP A 247 43.52 26.87 50.81
C ASP A 247 44.25 26.62 49.48
N GLY A 248 43.56 26.76 48.33
CA GLY A 248 44.13 26.61 46.99
C GLY A 248 44.09 25.19 46.42
N GLY A 249 43.47 24.24 47.12
CA GLY A 249 43.14 22.92 46.57
C GLY A 249 42.05 23.00 45.51
N GLN A 250 41.94 21.95 44.69
CA GLN A 250 40.95 21.86 43.62
C GLN A 250 40.25 20.51 43.71
N ILE A 251 38.94 20.52 43.54
CA ILE A 251 38.12 19.32 43.37
C ILE A 251 37.83 19.22 41.88
N LEU A 252 38.33 18.16 41.26
CA LEU A 252 38.18 17.90 39.83
C LEU A 252 36.91 17.10 39.56
N LEU A 253 36.43 17.15 38.32
CA LEU A 253 35.25 16.39 37.92
C LEU A 253 35.52 14.89 37.99
N GLY A 254 36.74 14.43 37.65
CA GLY A 254 37.15 13.04 37.81
C GLY A 254 37.13 12.53 39.26
N ASP A 255 37.24 13.43 40.26
CA ASP A 255 37.15 13.05 41.67
C ASP A 255 35.71 12.68 42.08
N VAL A 256 34.71 13.20 41.36
CA VAL A 256 33.28 13.12 41.73
C VAL A 256 32.44 12.32 40.74
N ALA A 257 32.86 12.24 39.48
CA ALA A 257 32.14 11.62 38.39
C ALA A 257 33.03 10.65 37.60
N THR A 258 32.40 9.69 36.93
CA THR A 258 33.01 8.86 35.89
C THR A 258 32.52 9.36 34.54
N ILE A 259 33.43 9.69 33.63
CA ILE A 259 33.06 10.11 32.28
C ILE A 259 33.09 8.89 31.36
N ASN A 260 31.97 8.59 30.74
CA ASN A 260 31.83 7.51 29.77
C ASN A 260 31.45 8.11 28.41
N ASP A 261 32.42 8.14 27.50
CA ASP A 261 32.17 8.41 26.10
C ASP A 261 31.71 7.10 25.44
N GLY A 262 30.42 7.01 25.16
CA GLY A 262 29.76 5.81 24.67
C GLY A 262 28.66 6.14 23.67
N PHE A 263 27.55 5.44 23.82
CA PHE A 263 26.39 5.56 22.94
C PHE A 263 25.13 5.77 23.77
N MET A 264 24.16 6.47 23.19
CA MET A 264 22.79 6.47 23.69
C MET A 264 22.24 5.06 23.71
N GLU A 265 21.26 4.81 24.58
CA GLU A 265 20.45 3.59 24.49
C GLU A 265 19.70 3.60 23.14
N GLY A 266 19.73 2.48 22.43
CA GLY A 266 19.24 2.45 21.06
C GLY A 266 19.34 1.06 20.44
N ALA A 267 18.93 0.95 19.18
CA ALA A 267 18.93 -0.31 18.46
C ALA A 267 20.35 -0.80 18.15
N ARG A 268 20.56 -2.11 18.20
CA ARG A 268 21.81 -2.77 17.75
C ARG A 268 21.47 -3.76 16.65
N ASN A 269 22.32 -3.86 15.64
CA ASN A 269 22.07 -4.73 14.49
C ASN A 269 23.18 -5.77 14.33
N GLU A 270 22.78 -6.95 13.85
CA GLU A 270 23.67 -8.00 13.41
C GLU A 270 23.25 -8.48 12.01
N PHE A 271 24.23 -8.78 11.16
CA PHE A 271 24.04 -9.33 9.83
C PHE A 271 24.82 -10.63 9.71
N ASN A 272 24.14 -11.73 9.36
CA ASN A 272 24.67 -13.09 9.34
C ASN A 272 25.45 -13.44 10.64
N GLY A 273 24.98 -12.91 11.78
CA GLY A 273 25.52 -13.22 13.11
C GLY A 273 26.73 -12.41 13.54
N LYS A 274 27.09 -11.40 12.74
CA LYS A 274 28.17 -10.45 13.06
C LYS A 274 27.56 -9.08 13.35
N PRO A 275 28.12 -8.30 14.28
CA PRO A 275 27.73 -6.90 14.47
C PRO A 275 27.77 -6.12 13.14
N ALA A 276 26.76 -5.30 12.91
CA ALA A 276 26.59 -4.58 11.66
C ALA A 276 26.10 -3.14 11.87
N ALA A 277 26.64 -2.22 11.06
CA ALA A 277 26.08 -0.89 10.84
C ALA A 277 25.37 -0.87 9.48
N VAL A 278 24.20 -0.24 9.43
CA VAL A 278 23.31 -0.29 8.26
C VAL A 278 23.18 1.11 7.66
N LEU A 279 23.39 1.23 6.36
CA LEU A 279 23.14 2.46 5.61
C LEU A 279 21.95 2.22 4.67
N ALA A 280 20.88 2.98 4.84
CA ALA A 280 19.72 2.94 3.95
C ALA A 280 19.93 3.96 2.83
N VAL A 281 19.88 3.49 1.58
CA VAL A 281 20.04 4.34 0.39
C VAL A 281 18.68 4.60 -0.22
N TYR A 282 18.30 5.87 -0.34
CA TYR A 282 17.00 6.29 -0.86
C TYR A 282 17.15 6.97 -2.22
N ARG A 283 16.11 6.81 -3.04
CA ARG A 283 15.94 7.54 -4.29
C ARG A 283 15.31 8.91 -4.00
N THR A 284 15.85 9.97 -4.60
CA THR A 284 15.27 11.32 -4.53
C THR A 284 14.85 11.83 -5.90
N GLY A 285 13.70 12.52 -5.95
CA GLY A 285 13.20 13.18 -7.15
C GLY A 285 13.08 12.24 -8.37
N ASP A 286 13.90 12.50 -9.39
CA ASP A 286 13.81 11.87 -10.71
C ASP A 286 14.93 10.84 -10.97
N GLN A 287 15.69 10.44 -9.93
CA GLN A 287 16.75 9.43 -10.04
C GLN A 287 16.20 8.05 -10.46
N ASP A 288 16.96 7.29 -11.24
CA ASP A 288 16.63 5.90 -11.62
C ASP A 288 17.24 4.91 -10.62
N ILE A 289 16.46 3.92 -10.19
CA ILE A 289 16.91 2.89 -9.25
C ILE A 289 18.10 2.08 -9.79
N LYS A 290 18.18 1.87 -11.12
CA LYS A 290 19.24 1.10 -11.78
C LYS A 290 20.58 1.79 -11.72
N ASP A 291 20.58 3.12 -11.87
CA ASP A 291 21.81 3.91 -11.82
C ASP A 291 22.38 3.94 -10.40
N ILE A 292 21.50 4.07 -9.40
CA ILE A 292 21.86 3.98 -7.98
C ILE A 292 22.44 2.61 -7.65
N SER A 293 21.74 1.51 -7.96
CA SER A 293 22.26 0.16 -7.68
C SER A 293 23.60 -0.10 -8.40
N LYS A 294 23.73 0.30 -9.67
CA LYS A 294 25.00 0.15 -10.38
C LYS A 294 26.14 0.89 -9.68
N ALA A 295 25.89 2.10 -9.19
CA ALA A 295 26.87 2.86 -8.42
C ALA A 295 27.21 2.16 -7.09
N LEU A 296 26.22 1.63 -6.38
CA LEU A 296 26.43 0.85 -5.15
C LEU A 296 27.26 -0.41 -5.39
N GLN A 297 26.94 -1.18 -6.43
CA GLN A 297 27.66 -2.42 -6.79
C GLN A 297 29.10 -2.13 -7.22
N GLN A 298 29.34 -1.04 -7.94
CA GLN A 298 30.69 -0.61 -8.30
C GLN A 298 31.49 -0.19 -7.07
N TYR A 299 30.85 0.57 -6.16
CA TYR A 299 31.46 0.99 -4.91
C TYR A 299 31.75 -0.20 -3.98
N SER A 300 30.84 -1.16 -3.86
CA SER A 300 31.04 -2.33 -2.99
C SER A 300 32.14 -3.27 -3.48
N ALA A 301 32.31 -3.39 -4.81
CA ALA A 301 33.37 -4.19 -5.40
C ALA A 301 34.77 -3.58 -5.22
N ALA A 302 34.86 -2.24 -5.13
CA ALA A 302 36.12 -1.51 -4.97
C ALA A 302 35.91 -0.24 -4.12
N PRO A 303 35.72 -0.37 -2.80
CA PRO A 303 35.49 0.78 -1.93
C PRO A 303 36.73 1.67 -1.89
N THR A 304 36.51 2.98 -1.85
CA THR A 304 37.61 3.97 -1.84
C THR A 304 38.39 3.88 -0.53
N THR A 305 37.69 3.62 0.57
CA THR A 305 38.32 3.31 1.87
C THR A 305 38.74 1.85 1.96
N PRO A 306 40.01 1.56 2.31
CA PRO A 306 40.47 0.19 2.51
C PRO A 306 39.77 -0.43 3.73
N LEU A 307 39.02 -1.51 3.49
CA LEU A 307 38.34 -2.25 4.55
C LEU A 307 39.35 -3.07 5.39
N PRO A 308 39.35 -2.94 6.72
CA PRO A 308 40.14 -3.79 7.61
C PRO A 308 39.83 -5.28 7.44
N ALA A 309 40.80 -6.15 7.76
CA ALA A 309 40.62 -7.59 7.67
C ALA A 309 39.46 -8.07 8.58
N GLY A 310 38.48 -8.77 8.01
CA GLY A 310 37.33 -9.31 8.72
C GLY A 310 36.07 -8.42 8.70
N ILE A 311 36.13 -7.26 8.03
CA ILE A 311 34.97 -6.42 7.74
C ILE A 311 34.52 -6.65 6.28
N SER A 312 33.23 -6.87 6.06
CA SER A 312 32.60 -6.94 4.74
C SER A 312 31.65 -5.77 4.52
N LEU A 313 31.47 -5.43 3.25
CA LEU A 313 30.49 -4.45 2.79
C LEU A 313 29.55 -5.16 1.83
N ASP A 314 28.34 -5.42 2.29
CA ASP A 314 27.33 -6.20 1.60
C ASP A 314 26.17 -5.30 1.18
N ILE A 315 25.61 -5.53 -0.02
CA ILE A 315 24.39 -4.86 -0.46
C ILE A 315 23.23 -5.80 -0.17
N TRP A 316 22.28 -5.34 0.63
CA TRP A 316 21.14 -6.13 1.10
C TRP A 316 19.82 -5.53 0.63
N GLN A 317 18.86 -6.38 0.26
CA GLN A 317 17.56 -5.98 -0.31
C GLN A 317 17.69 -4.98 -1.47
N ASP A 318 18.54 -5.28 -2.46
CA ASP A 318 18.66 -4.47 -3.67
C ASP A 318 17.39 -4.58 -4.52
N SER A 319 16.60 -3.53 -4.51
CA SER A 319 15.33 -3.40 -5.23
C SER A 319 15.49 -3.65 -6.74
N THR A 320 16.64 -3.34 -7.33
CA THR A 320 16.86 -3.48 -8.77
C THR A 320 16.96 -4.93 -9.24
N VAL A 321 17.42 -5.83 -8.36
CA VAL A 321 17.47 -7.28 -8.64
C VAL A 321 16.05 -7.78 -8.88
N TYR A 322 15.14 -7.42 -7.97
CA TYR A 322 13.72 -7.75 -8.08
C TYR A 322 13.07 -7.04 -9.28
N TYR A 323 13.35 -5.76 -9.50
CA TYR A 323 12.83 -5.01 -10.63
C TYR A 323 13.18 -5.66 -11.97
N ASN A 324 14.46 -5.92 -12.21
CA ASN A 324 14.94 -6.41 -13.50
C ASN A 324 14.41 -7.81 -13.82
N SER A 325 14.43 -8.71 -12.83
CA SER A 325 13.92 -10.07 -13.01
C SER A 325 12.42 -10.04 -13.35
N ARG A 326 11.62 -9.30 -12.59
CA ARG A 326 10.17 -9.26 -12.73
C ARG A 326 9.73 -8.51 -13.97
N MET A 327 10.36 -7.37 -14.26
CA MET A 327 10.10 -6.63 -15.49
C MET A 327 10.40 -7.50 -16.73
N ALA A 328 11.46 -8.32 -16.69
CA ALA A 328 11.75 -9.26 -17.76
C ALA A 328 10.65 -10.32 -17.91
N PHE A 329 10.17 -10.91 -16.82
CA PHE A 329 9.02 -11.84 -16.85
C PHE A 329 7.76 -11.16 -17.39
N LEU A 330 7.43 -9.94 -16.95
CA LEU A 330 6.25 -9.21 -17.44
C LEU A 330 6.35 -8.81 -18.90
N ILE A 331 7.51 -8.40 -19.38
CA ILE A 331 7.73 -8.13 -20.81
C ILE A 331 7.60 -9.44 -21.60
N GLN A 332 8.12 -10.54 -21.07
CA GLN A 332 7.99 -11.85 -21.67
C GLN A 332 6.51 -12.31 -21.71
N ASP A 333 5.74 -12.11 -20.65
CA ASP A 333 4.30 -12.40 -20.60
C ASP A 333 3.51 -11.53 -21.57
N PHE A 334 3.85 -10.24 -21.65
CA PHE A 334 3.27 -9.32 -22.62
C PHE A 334 3.49 -9.80 -24.06
N TRP A 335 4.73 -10.19 -24.41
CA TRP A 335 5.04 -10.73 -25.74
C TRP A 335 4.42 -12.10 -25.99
N GLN A 336 4.38 -12.99 -25.00
CA GLN A 336 3.71 -14.29 -25.10
C GLN A 336 2.21 -14.10 -25.33
N GLY A 337 1.56 -13.24 -24.54
CA GLY A 337 0.15 -12.89 -24.70
C GLY A 337 -0.10 -12.30 -26.08
N GLY A 338 0.72 -11.33 -26.50
CA GLY A 338 0.61 -10.70 -27.82
C GLY A 338 0.79 -11.68 -28.98
N LEU A 339 1.76 -12.59 -28.86
CA LEU A 339 1.98 -13.67 -29.83
C LEU A 339 0.78 -14.62 -29.87
N LEU A 340 0.24 -15.02 -28.71
CA LEU A 340 -0.91 -15.91 -28.65
C LEU A 340 -2.17 -15.24 -29.23
N VAL A 341 -2.40 -13.96 -28.94
CA VAL A 341 -3.47 -13.16 -29.56
C VAL A 341 -3.28 -13.12 -31.08
N PHE A 342 -2.07 -12.83 -31.56
CA PHE A 342 -1.76 -12.85 -32.98
C PHE A 342 -2.03 -14.23 -33.61
N LEU A 343 -1.67 -15.33 -32.95
CA LEU A 343 -1.94 -16.69 -33.43
C LEU A 343 -3.44 -17.00 -33.49
N VAL A 344 -4.21 -16.55 -32.50
CA VAL A 344 -5.68 -16.68 -32.50
C VAL A 344 -6.30 -15.88 -33.65
N LEU A 345 -5.87 -14.63 -33.85
CA LEU A 345 -6.30 -13.80 -34.98
C LEU A 345 -5.92 -14.43 -36.32
N LEU A 346 -4.69 -14.95 -36.45
CA LEU A 346 -4.22 -15.61 -37.66
C LEU A 346 -4.99 -16.90 -37.95
N ALA A 347 -5.43 -17.63 -36.91
CA ALA A 347 -6.21 -18.86 -37.05
C ALA A 347 -7.67 -18.59 -37.48
N LEU A 348 -8.25 -17.47 -37.04
CA LEU A 348 -9.69 -17.18 -37.20
C LEU A 348 -9.99 -16.13 -38.28
N LEU A 349 -9.05 -15.23 -38.57
CA LEU A 349 -9.14 -14.19 -39.60
C LEU A 349 -8.14 -14.45 -40.73
N ARG A 350 -8.37 -13.80 -41.87
CA ARG A 350 -7.43 -13.84 -43.01
C ARG A 350 -6.12 -13.20 -42.65
N SER A 351 -5.00 -13.80 -43.06
CA SER A 351 -3.63 -13.33 -42.78
C SER A 351 -3.42 -11.82 -42.97
N GLY A 352 -3.93 -11.25 -44.06
CA GLY A 352 -3.84 -9.80 -44.29
C GLY A 352 -4.64 -8.95 -43.29
N VAL A 353 -5.81 -9.42 -42.86
CA VAL A 353 -6.66 -8.72 -41.87
C VAL A 353 -6.08 -8.92 -40.46
N ALA A 354 -5.69 -10.15 -40.12
CA ALA A 354 -5.04 -10.50 -38.86
C ALA A 354 -3.73 -9.70 -38.64
N PHE A 355 -2.92 -9.52 -39.69
CA PHE A 355 -1.69 -8.74 -39.62
C PHE A 355 -1.95 -7.27 -39.27
N TRP A 356 -2.89 -6.61 -39.98
CA TRP A 356 -3.19 -5.19 -39.73
C TRP A 356 -3.86 -4.98 -38.37
N ILE A 357 -4.76 -5.86 -37.97
CA ILE A 357 -5.37 -5.83 -36.63
C ILE A 357 -4.31 -6.04 -35.54
N SER A 358 -3.40 -7.01 -35.71
CA SER A 358 -2.32 -7.23 -34.74
C SER A 358 -1.35 -6.04 -34.68
N THR A 359 -1.13 -5.34 -35.80
CA THR A 359 -0.28 -4.14 -35.86
C THR A 359 -0.92 -2.94 -35.12
N ALA A 360 -2.25 -2.92 -34.97
CA ALA A 360 -2.94 -1.89 -34.19
C ALA A 360 -2.53 -1.92 -32.70
N VAL A 361 -2.18 -3.09 -32.16
CA VAL A 361 -1.75 -3.27 -30.76
C VAL A 361 -0.46 -2.48 -30.45
N PRO A 362 0.70 -2.74 -31.10
CA PRO A 362 1.92 -1.99 -30.82
C PRO A 362 1.79 -0.50 -31.16
N VAL A 363 0.99 -0.14 -32.17
CA VAL A 363 0.72 1.28 -32.50
C VAL A 363 -0.05 1.97 -31.37
N SER A 364 -1.07 1.33 -30.82
CA SER A 364 -1.86 1.87 -29.71
C SER A 364 -1.04 1.97 -28.43
N TYR A 365 -0.18 1.00 -28.19
CA TYR A 365 0.66 0.94 -26.99
C TYR A 365 1.74 2.02 -27.03
N LEU A 366 2.49 2.11 -28.14
CA LEU A 366 3.48 3.17 -28.30
C LEU A 366 2.81 4.55 -28.34
N GLY A 367 1.67 4.70 -29.02
CA GLY A 367 0.94 5.97 -29.00
C GLY A 367 0.46 6.36 -27.60
N SER A 368 0.09 5.40 -26.75
CA SER A 368 -0.31 5.68 -25.35
C SER A 368 0.84 6.26 -24.52
N MET A 369 2.10 5.92 -24.83
CA MET A 369 3.29 6.47 -24.17
C MET A 369 3.43 7.98 -24.36
N ILE A 370 2.79 8.56 -25.38
CA ILE A 370 2.75 10.02 -25.58
C ILE A 370 1.90 10.68 -24.49
N LEU A 371 0.86 10.00 -23.99
CA LEU A 371 -0.10 10.54 -23.02
C LEU A 371 0.33 10.28 -21.57
N LEU A 372 1.03 9.18 -21.28
CA LEU A 372 1.39 8.78 -19.91
C LEU A 372 2.13 9.86 -19.09
N PRO A 373 3.11 10.61 -19.64
CA PRO A 373 3.81 11.65 -18.86
C PRO A 373 2.85 12.74 -18.37
N TYR A 374 1.84 13.09 -19.17
CA TYR A 374 0.83 14.08 -18.80
C TYR A 374 -0.17 13.54 -17.76
N ALA A 375 -0.33 12.22 -17.70
CA ALA A 375 -1.14 11.54 -16.69
C ALA A 375 -0.37 11.26 -15.39
N GLY A 376 0.94 11.60 -15.32
CA GLY A 376 1.79 11.33 -14.16
C GLY A 376 2.10 9.84 -13.95
N VAL A 377 1.97 9.01 -15.00
CA VAL A 377 2.18 7.56 -14.91
C VAL A 377 3.62 7.21 -15.28
N THR A 378 4.28 6.45 -14.40
CA THR A 378 5.63 5.89 -14.64
C THR A 378 5.54 4.48 -15.23
N LEU A 379 6.64 4.01 -15.83
CA LEU A 379 6.77 2.63 -16.30
C LEU A 379 7.17 1.76 -15.11
N ASN A 380 6.17 1.12 -14.54
CA ASN A 380 6.29 0.24 -13.37
C ASN A 380 5.51 -1.06 -13.57
N MET A 381 5.59 -1.97 -12.59
CA MET A 381 4.95 -3.28 -12.70
C MET A 381 3.43 -3.16 -12.87
N VAL A 382 2.77 -2.27 -12.12
CA VAL A 382 1.31 -2.04 -12.23
C VAL A 382 0.92 -1.52 -13.62
N SER A 383 1.69 -0.60 -14.18
CA SER A 383 1.46 -0.09 -15.54
C SER A 383 1.63 -1.19 -16.60
N MET A 384 2.62 -2.08 -16.44
CA MET A 384 2.84 -3.22 -17.34
C MET A 384 1.72 -4.25 -17.24
N PHE A 385 1.20 -4.51 -16.04
CA PHE A 385 0.02 -5.35 -15.89
C PHE A 385 -1.20 -4.74 -16.57
N ALA A 386 -1.40 -3.42 -16.42
CA ALA A 386 -2.46 -2.73 -17.15
C ALA A 386 -2.33 -2.92 -18.67
N TYR A 387 -1.11 -2.87 -19.21
CA TYR A 387 -0.85 -3.20 -20.62
C TYR A 387 -1.15 -4.65 -20.98
N ILE A 388 -0.86 -5.63 -20.13
CA ILE A 388 -1.22 -7.04 -20.38
C ILE A 388 -2.74 -7.21 -20.37
N LEU A 389 -3.44 -6.58 -19.43
CA LEU A 389 -4.91 -6.64 -19.30
C LEU A 389 -5.61 -6.00 -20.50
N VAL A 390 -5.09 -4.89 -21.01
CA VAL A 390 -5.61 -4.20 -22.21
C VAL A 390 -5.41 -5.00 -23.49
N LEU A 391 -4.51 -5.97 -23.51
CA LEU A 391 -4.13 -6.68 -24.73
C LEU A 391 -5.32 -7.36 -25.40
N GLY A 392 -6.28 -7.86 -24.62
CA GLY A 392 -7.53 -8.41 -25.14
C GLY A 392 -8.46 -7.35 -25.70
N ILE A 393 -8.60 -6.24 -24.97
CA ILE A 393 -9.60 -5.19 -25.18
C ILE A 393 -9.22 -4.29 -26.35
N VAL A 394 -7.94 -3.95 -26.51
CA VAL A 394 -7.46 -3.00 -27.52
C VAL A 394 -7.71 -3.47 -28.96
N VAL A 395 -7.85 -4.78 -29.15
CA VAL A 395 -8.03 -5.39 -30.47
C VAL A 395 -9.50 -5.37 -30.89
N ASP A 396 -10.42 -5.12 -29.96
CA ASP A 396 -11.86 -5.28 -30.17
C ASP A 396 -12.38 -4.37 -31.28
N GLU A 397 -12.07 -3.07 -31.22
CA GLU A 397 -12.50 -2.12 -32.26
C GLU A 397 -11.95 -2.51 -33.63
N ALA A 398 -10.67 -2.89 -33.67
CA ALA A 398 -9.99 -3.31 -34.89
C ALA A 398 -10.61 -4.60 -35.48
N ILE A 399 -10.97 -5.57 -34.65
CA ILE A 399 -11.68 -6.79 -35.04
C ILE A 399 -13.06 -6.45 -35.63
N VAL A 400 -13.83 -5.60 -34.95
CA VAL A 400 -15.20 -5.27 -35.34
C VAL A 400 -15.22 -4.53 -36.69
N ILE A 401 -14.30 -3.57 -36.91
CA ILE A 401 -14.14 -2.90 -38.22
C ILE A 401 -13.66 -3.90 -39.27
N GLY A 402 -12.62 -4.68 -38.96
CA GLY A 402 -12.03 -5.64 -39.89
C GLY A 402 -13.06 -6.62 -40.46
N GLU A 403 -13.88 -7.19 -39.59
CA GLU A 403 -14.94 -8.13 -39.99
C GLU A 403 -16.07 -7.44 -40.77
N HIS A 404 -16.44 -6.20 -40.41
CA HIS A 404 -17.50 -5.49 -41.13
C HIS A 404 -17.05 -5.04 -42.53
N VAL A 405 -15.83 -4.52 -42.68
CA VAL A 405 -15.22 -4.20 -43.99
C VAL A 405 -15.17 -5.46 -44.86
N PHE A 406 -14.76 -6.59 -44.30
CA PHE A 406 -14.72 -7.86 -45.02
C PHE A 406 -16.13 -8.35 -45.41
N SER A 407 -17.11 -8.21 -44.51
CA SER A 407 -18.52 -8.54 -44.77
C SER A 407 -19.09 -7.72 -45.94
N LEU A 408 -18.78 -6.42 -46.02
CA LEU A 408 -19.18 -5.55 -47.13
C LEU A 408 -18.52 -5.95 -48.46
N ARG A 409 -17.24 -6.35 -48.44
CA ARG A 409 -16.56 -6.87 -49.63
C ARG A 409 -17.17 -8.17 -50.13
N ARG A 410 -17.58 -9.08 -49.24
CA ARG A 410 -18.30 -10.31 -49.61
C ARG A 410 -19.63 -10.03 -50.32
N LYS A 411 -20.22 -8.85 -50.11
CA LYS A 411 -21.42 -8.38 -50.81
C LYS A 411 -21.14 -7.73 -52.17
N GLY A 412 -19.88 -7.74 -52.64
CA GLY A 412 -19.47 -7.21 -53.94
C GLY A 412 -19.00 -5.74 -53.93
N MET A 413 -18.89 -5.11 -52.75
CA MET A 413 -18.46 -3.71 -52.63
C MET A 413 -16.94 -3.55 -52.84
N GLY A 414 -16.52 -2.50 -53.53
CA GLY A 414 -15.11 -2.24 -53.86
C GLY A 414 -14.23 -2.02 -52.61
N GLY A 415 -12.93 -2.33 -52.71
CA GLY A 415 -12.05 -2.37 -51.54
C GLY A 415 -11.95 -1.08 -50.73
N ILE A 416 -11.93 0.07 -51.41
CA ILE A 416 -11.90 1.42 -50.81
C ILE A 416 -13.28 1.79 -50.25
N GLU A 417 -14.35 1.56 -51.01
CA GLU A 417 -15.70 1.91 -50.61
C GLU A 417 -16.17 1.10 -49.39
N ALA A 418 -15.86 -0.20 -49.37
CA ALA A 418 -16.12 -1.06 -48.23
C ALA A 418 -15.37 -0.62 -46.96
N ALA A 419 -14.14 -0.10 -47.10
CA ALA A 419 -13.35 0.41 -45.97
C ALA A 419 -13.90 1.73 -45.43
N ILE A 420 -14.26 2.67 -46.31
CA ILE A 420 -14.91 3.93 -45.94
C ILE A 420 -16.22 3.65 -45.21
N ARG A 421 -17.10 2.86 -45.83
CA ARG A 421 -18.40 2.54 -45.27
C ARG A 421 -18.29 1.75 -43.98
N GLY A 422 -17.37 0.79 -43.92
CA GLY A 422 -17.16 -0.03 -42.74
C GLY A 422 -16.72 0.79 -41.51
N ALA A 423 -15.82 1.76 -41.70
CA ALA A 423 -15.40 2.66 -40.63
C ALA A 423 -16.49 3.68 -40.24
N GLN A 424 -17.20 4.25 -41.22
CA GLN A 424 -18.28 5.22 -40.96
C GLN A 424 -19.47 4.59 -40.23
N ASP A 425 -19.89 3.37 -40.62
CA ASP A 425 -21.00 2.66 -39.98
C ASP A 425 -20.71 2.37 -38.49
N LEU A 426 -19.44 2.15 -38.13
CA LEU A 426 -19.06 1.67 -36.80
C LEU A 426 -18.45 2.74 -35.90
N PHE A 427 -18.11 3.93 -36.42
CA PHE A 427 -17.40 4.96 -35.65
C PHE A 427 -18.12 5.32 -34.34
N TYR A 428 -19.40 5.69 -34.39
CA TYR A 428 -20.16 6.08 -33.20
C TYR A 428 -20.39 4.90 -32.23
N PRO A 429 -20.81 3.70 -32.69
CA PRO A 429 -20.86 2.52 -31.83
C PRO A 429 -19.55 2.21 -31.09
N MET A 430 -18.41 2.33 -31.78
CA MET A 430 -17.08 2.10 -31.17
C MET A 430 -16.71 3.19 -30.16
N LEU A 431 -16.95 4.47 -30.49
CA LEU A 431 -16.71 5.56 -29.56
C LEU A 431 -17.58 5.43 -28.30
N ALA A 432 -18.85 5.07 -28.46
CA ALA A 432 -19.76 4.81 -27.34
C ALA A 432 -19.25 3.64 -26.49
N SER A 433 -18.78 2.56 -27.13
CA SER A 433 -18.17 1.42 -26.45
C SER A 433 -16.96 1.82 -25.58
N VAL A 434 -15.99 2.55 -26.15
CA VAL A 434 -14.81 2.98 -25.38
C VAL A 434 -15.20 3.94 -24.24
N LEU A 435 -16.16 4.83 -24.45
CA LEU A 435 -16.67 5.68 -23.38
C LEU A 435 -17.39 4.87 -22.28
N THR A 436 -18.11 3.80 -22.63
CA THR A 436 -18.70 2.92 -21.61
C THR A 436 -17.63 2.14 -20.83
N THR A 437 -16.56 1.72 -21.49
CA THR A 437 -15.39 1.12 -20.83
C THR A 437 -14.71 2.14 -19.91
N PHE A 438 -14.61 3.41 -20.32
CA PHE A 438 -14.12 4.47 -19.44
C PHE A 438 -14.99 4.61 -18.20
N CYS A 439 -16.32 4.62 -18.35
CA CYS A 439 -17.23 4.65 -17.21
C CYS A 439 -17.02 3.46 -16.25
N ALA A 440 -16.79 2.25 -16.76
CA ALA A 440 -16.54 1.07 -15.92
C ALA A 440 -15.24 1.19 -15.09
N PHE A 441 -14.22 1.86 -15.62
CA PHE A 441 -12.93 2.07 -14.96
C PHE A 441 -12.82 3.40 -14.18
N LEU A 442 -13.73 4.34 -14.42
CA LEU A 442 -13.75 5.67 -13.80
C LEU A 442 -13.76 5.63 -12.26
N PRO A 443 -14.52 4.74 -11.59
CA PRO A 443 -14.51 4.63 -10.12
C PRO A 443 -13.11 4.46 -9.52
N LEU A 444 -12.22 3.75 -10.21
CA LEU A 444 -10.89 3.45 -9.71
C LEU A 444 -9.99 4.69 -9.65
N LEU A 445 -10.27 5.75 -10.42
CA LEU A 445 -9.47 6.97 -10.38
C LEU A 445 -9.62 7.77 -9.09
N PHE A 446 -10.68 7.51 -8.34
CA PHE A 446 -11.09 8.31 -7.19
C PHE A 446 -11.05 7.52 -5.87
N LEU A 447 -10.55 6.28 -5.90
CA LEU A 447 -10.41 5.45 -4.70
C LEU A 447 -9.53 6.15 -3.66
N PRO A 448 -9.98 6.23 -2.40
CA PRO A 448 -9.19 6.81 -1.32
C PRO A 448 -8.03 5.89 -0.91
N GLY A 449 -7.09 6.45 -0.15
CA GLY A 449 -6.01 5.73 0.49
C GLY A 449 -4.84 5.32 -0.43
N PRO A 450 -3.80 4.73 0.17
CA PRO A 450 -2.58 4.34 -0.55
C PRO A 450 -2.82 3.31 -1.66
N GLU A 451 -3.72 2.36 -1.42
CA GLU A 451 -4.11 1.33 -2.38
C GLU A 451 -4.84 1.95 -3.58
N GLY A 452 -5.70 2.95 -3.35
CA GLY A 452 -6.37 3.71 -4.40
C GLY A 452 -5.40 4.45 -5.32
N GLN A 453 -4.37 5.08 -4.75
CA GLN A 453 -3.30 5.75 -5.52
C GLN A 453 -2.54 4.76 -6.41
N LEU A 454 -2.25 3.56 -5.90
CA LEU A 454 -1.64 2.49 -6.68
C LEU A 454 -2.55 2.02 -7.82
N MET A 455 -3.84 1.81 -7.53
CA MET A 455 -4.83 1.31 -8.47
C MET A 455 -5.16 2.29 -9.59
N LYS A 456 -5.07 3.60 -9.33
CA LYS A 456 -5.29 4.68 -10.31
C LYS A 456 -4.45 4.55 -11.58
N VAL A 457 -3.28 3.89 -11.50
CA VAL A 457 -2.40 3.66 -12.67
C VAL A 457 -3.09 2.80 -13.74
N ILE A 458 -3.84 1.78 -13.33
CA ILE A 458 -4.51 0.83 -14.25
C ILE A 458 -5.53 1.51 -15.17
N PRO A 459 -6.57 2.19 -14.66
CA PRO A 459 -7.55 2.87 -15.51
C PRO A 459 -6.90 3.95 -16.38
N LEU A 460 -5.86 4.66 -15.91
CA LEU A 460 -5.16 5.65 -16.72
C LEU A 460 -4.46 5.03 -17.94
N VAL A 461 -3.74 3.91 -17.75
CA VAL A 461 -3.09 3.19 -18.86
C VAL A 461 -4.13 2.65 -19.85
N ILE A 462 -5.22 2.06 -19.33
CA ILE A 462 -6.34 1.56 -20.16
C ILE A 462 -6.95 2.70 -20.98
N MET A 463 -7.32 3.82 -20.34
CA MET A 463 -7.96 4.95 -21.01
C MET A 463 -7.05 5.59 -22.06
N CYS A 464 -5.75 5.76 -21.76
CA CYS A 464 -4.78 6.29 -22.72
C CYS A 464 -4.64 5.35 -23.93
N THR A 465 -4.55 4.04 -23.69
CA THR A 465 -4.37 3.03 -24.75
C THR A 465 -5.61 2.91 -25.64
N LEU A 466 -6.80 2.84 -25.05
CA LEU A 466 -8.06 2.77 -25.81
C LEU A 466 -8.35 4.09 -26.57
N SER A 467 -7.95 5.24 -26.03
CA SER A 467 -8.06 6.52 -26.75
C SER A 467 -7.28 6.50 -28.06
N ILE A 468 -6.04 5.99 -28.03
CA ILE A 468 -5.22 5.84 -29.24
C ILE A 468 -5.78 4.72 -30.13
N SER A 469 -6.27 3.62 -29.55
CA SER A 469 -6.88 2.52 -30.30
C SER A 469 -8.06 2.99 -31.16
N VAL A 470 -8.96 3.80 -30.61
CA VAL A 470 -10.10 4.35 -31.39
C VAL A 470 -9.62 5.22 -32.56
N ILE A 471 -8.57 6.02 -32.35
CA ILE A 471 -8.00 6.88 -33.39
C ILE A 471 -7.34 6.02 -34.48
N GLU A 472 -6.57 5.00 -34.08
CA GLU A 472 -5.94 4.04 -34.99
C GLU A 472 -7.00 3.29 -35.81
N ALA A 473 -8.00 2.72 -35.14
CA ALA A 473 -9.06 1.93 -35.74
C ALA A 473 -9.94 2.77 -36.69
N ALA A 474 -10.18 4.04 -36.39
CA ALA A 474 -10.97 4.93 -37.23
C ALA A 474 -10.22 5.46 -38.46
N PHE A 475 -8.91 5.74 -38.36
CA PHE A 475 -8.17 6.46 -39.40
C PHE A 475 -7.07 5.63 -40.09
N CYS A 476 -6.34 4.81 -39.34
CA CYS A 476 -5.22 4.04 -39.84
C CYS A 476 -5.68 2.70 -40.42
N LEU A 477 -6.36 1.89 -39.62
CA LEU A 477 -6.77 0.54 -39.99
C LEU A 477 -7.59 0.47 -41.30
N PRO A 478 -8.61 1.33 -41.54
CA PRO A 478 -9.44 1.21 -42.74
C PRO A 478 -8.66 1.53 -44.03
N ALA A 479 -7.69 2.45 -43.95
CA ALA A 479 -6.81 2.77 -45.08
C ALA A 479 -5.95 1.55 -45.47
N HIS A 480 -5.42 0.81 -44.49
CA HIS A 480 -4.64 -0.40 -44.72
C HIS A 480 -5.51 -1.57 -45.22
N LEU A 481 -6.69 -1.77 -44.62
CA LEU A 481 -7.65 -2.78 -45.05
C LEU A 481 -8.13 -2.52 -46.49
N SER A 482 -8.29 -1.26 -46.90
CA SER A 482 -8.75 -0.86 -48.24
C SER A 482 -7.90 -1.44 -49.38
N ARG A 483 -6.62 -1.71 -49.12
CA ARG A 483 -5.63 -2.21 -50.09
C ARG A 483 -5.27 -3.68 -49.90
N SER A 484 -5.70 -4.29 -48.80
CA SER A 484 -5.52 -5.73 -48.60
C SER A 484 -6.27 -6.49 -49.70
N ASN A 485 -5.58 -7.33 -50.46
CA ASN A 485 -6.18 -8.03 -51.61
C ASN A 485 -7.03 -9.21 -51.11
N PRO A 486 -8.36 -9.25 -51.37
CA PRO A 486 -9.22 -10.34 -50.92
C PRO A 486 -8.97 -11.68 -51.66
N ALA A 487 -8.19 -11.68 -52.74
CA ALA A 487 -7.95 -12.86 -53.59
C ALA A 487 -6.79 -13.76 -53.12
N ASN A 488 -5.83 -13.25 -52.35
CA ASN A 488 -4.74 -14.08 -51.84
C ASN A 488 -5.19 -14.78 -50.56
N TYR A 489 -5.81 -15.95 -50.71
CA TYR A 489 -5.53 -17.01 -49.76
C TYR A 489 -4.04 -17.35 -49.91
N ASP A 490 -3.32 -17.33 -48.80
CA ASP A 490 -2.10 -18.13 -48.61
C ASP A 490 -0.85 -17.64 -49.34
N SER A 491 -0.19 -16.63 -48.78
CA SER A 491 1.27 -16.50 -48.98
C SER A 491 2.04 -17.69 -48.37
N LEU A 492 1.41 -18.45 -47.46
CA LEU A 492 1.95 -19.63 -46.78
C LEU A 492 0.95 -20.82 -46.88
N PRO A 493 1.24 -21.89 -47.66
CA PRO A 493 0.28 -22.96 -47.95
C PRO A 493 -0.15 -23.78 -46.73
N LEU A 494 0.73 -23.95 -45.73
CA LEU A 494 0.43 -24.69 -44.49
C LEU A 494 -0.54 -23.91 -43.58
N VAL A 495 -0.23 -22.63 -43.32
CA VAL A 495 -1.07 -21.74 -42.49
C VAL A 495 -2.45 -21.56 -43.12
N GLY A 496 -2.47 -21.40 -44.44
CA GLY A 496 -3.68 -21.27 -45.22
C GLY A 496 -4.65 -22.44 -45.15
N THR A 497 -4.11 -23.66 -45.17
CA THR A 497 -4.91 -24.88 -45.07
C THR A 497 -5.52 -25.03 -43.68
N LEU A 498 -4.74 -24.76 -42.63
CA LEU A 498 -5.23 -24.76 -41.25
C LEU A 498 -6.28 -23.67 -41.03
N GLN A 499 -6.03 -22.45 -41.49
CA GLN A 499 -6.94 -21.32 -41.35
C GLN A 499 -8.27 -21.57 -42.09
N ARG A 500 -8.21 -22.10 -43.32
CA ARG A 500 -9.43 -22.52 -44.06
C ARG A 500 -10.18 -23.59 -43.29
N TRP A 501 -9.48 -24.61 -42.79
CA TRP A 501 -10.11 -25.66 -42.00
C TRP A 501 -10.80 -25.12 -40.73
N ILE A 502 -10.14 -24.26 -39.95
CA ILE A 502 -10.72 -23.64 -38.74
C ILE A 502 -11.90 -22.75 -39.11
N SER A 503 -11.72 -21.85 -40.07
CA SER A 503 -12.75 -20.90 -40.51
C SER A 503 -13.97 -21.62 -41.08
N ASP A 504 -13.79 -22.64 -41.91
CA ASP A 504 -14.89 -23.41 -42.51
C ASP A 504 -15.60 -24.26 -41.45
N ARG A 505 -14.86 -24.82 -40.48
CA ARG A 505 -15.46 -25.53 -39.34
C ARG A 505 -16.24 -24.60 -38.43
N LEU A 506 -15.73 -23.40 -38.17
CA LEU A 506 -16.43 -22.39 -37.39
C LEU A 506 -17.68 -21.91 -38.14
N ASP A 507 -17.59 -21.58 -39.42
CA ASP A 507 -18.75 -21.18 -40.23
C ASP A 507 -19.78 -22.31 -40.29
N HIS A 508 -19.35 -23.55 -40.44
CA HIS A 508 -20.23 -24.71 -40.40
C HIS A 508 -20.91 -24.86 -39.03
N PHE A 509 -20.16 -24.72 -37.93
CA PHE A 509 -20.72 -24.73 -36.57
C PHE A 509 -21.73 -23.59 -36.36
N LEU A 510 -21.39 -22.36 -36.77
CA LEU A 510 -22.25 -21.19 -36.62
C LEU A 510 -23.57 -21.36 -37.39
N THR A 511 -23.49 -21.89 -38.62
CA THR A 511 -24.66 -22.06 -39.49
C THR A 511 -25.50 -23.30 -39.15
N HIS A 512 -24.88 -24.44 -38.85
CA HIS A 512 -25.59 -25.72 -38.68
C HIS A 512 -25.85 -26.11 -37.23
N ARG A 513 -25.10 -25.56 -36.26
CA ARG A 513 -25.25 -25.92 -34.84
C ARG A 513 -25.75 -24.75 -34.00
N TYR A 514 -25.09 -23.60 -34.07
CA TYR A 514 -25.47 -22.42 -33.30
C TYR A 514 -26.78 -21.80 -33.78
N THR A 515 -26.97 -21.58 -35.09
CA THR A 515 -28.21 -20.98 -35.62
C THR A 515 -29.48 -21.72 -35.19
N PRO A 516 -29.61 -23.07 -35.37
CA PRO A 516 -30.80 -23.78 -34.90
C PRO A 516 -30.91 -23.82 -33.37
N PHE A 517 -29.79 -23.84 -32.65
CA PHE A 517 -29.80 -23.77 -31.19
C PHE A 517 -30.30 -22.41 -30.69
N LEU A 518 -29.86 -21.31 -31.31
CA LEU A 518 -30.35 -19.96 -31.04
C LEU A 518 -31.85 -19.86 -31.34
N GLU A 519 -32.35 -20.44 -32.43
CA GLU A 519 -33.78 -20.46 -32.72
C GLU A 519 -34.59 -21.20 -31.65
N LEU A 520 -34.07 -22.33 -31.14
CA LEU A 520 -34.67 -23.05 -30.02
C LEU A 520 -34.68 -22.19 -28.75
N CYS A 521 -33.57 -21.53 -28.42
CA CYS A 521 -33.46 -20.61 -27.29
C CYS A 521 -34.46 -19.45 -27.42
N LEU A 522 -34.59 -18.84 -28.61
CA LEU A 522 -35.53 -17.76 -28.86
C LEU A 522 -36.99 -18.24 -28.71
N HIS A 523 -37.29 -19.49 -29.07
CA HIS A 523 -38.61 -20.08 -28.85
C HIS A 523 -38.88 -20.28 -27.35
N TRP A 524 -37.93 -20.86 -26.61
CA TRP A 524 -37.98 -21.14 -25.17
C TRP A 524 -37.41 -20.01 -24.29
N ARG A 525 -37.50 -18.76 -24.73
CA ARG A 525 -36.79 -17.61 -24.13
C ARG A 525 -36.98 -17.44 -22.62
N TYR A 526 -38.18 -17.70 -22.10
CA TYR A 526 -38.45 -17.63 -20.66
C TYR A 526 -37.71 -18.74 -19.88
N SER A 527 -37.63 -19.95 -20.43
CA SER A 527 -36.87 -21.05 -19.83
C SER A 527 -35.36 -20.80 -19.88
N VAL A 528 -34.87 -20.17 -20.95
CA VAL A 528 -33.45 -19.76 -21.04
C VAL A 528 -33.14 -18.73 -19.96
N VAL A 529 -33.94 -17.67 -19.84
CA VAL A 529 -33.76 -16.66 -18.77
C VAL A 529 -33.84 -17.30 -17.39
N ALA A 530 -34.82 -18.18 -17.15
CA ALA A 530 -34.94 -18.90 -15.88
C ALA A 530 -33.70 -19.78 -15.57
N ALA A 531 -33.11 -20.43 -16.57
CA ALA A 531 -31.88 -21.20 -16.40
C ALA A 531 -30.69 -20.31 -16.03
N PHE A 532 -30.52 -19.17 -16.69
CA PHE A 532 -29.49 -18.19 -16.33
C PHE A 532 -29.69 -17.66 -14.90
N VAL A 533 -30.93 -17.32 -14.53
CA VAL A 533 -31.26 -16.89 -13.15
C VAL A 533 -30.95 -17.99 -12.13
N ALA A 534 -31.24 -19.26 -12.44
CA ALA A 534 -30.89 -20.38 -11.57
C ALA A 534 -29.37 -20.51 -11.40
N ILE A 535 -28.58 -20.38 -12.47
CA ILE A 535 -27.11 -20.38 -12.41
C ILE A 535 -26.62 -19.21 -11.56
N TRP A 536 -27.21 -18.02 -11.72
CA TRP A 536 -26.88 -16.85 -10.90
C TRP A 536 -27.17 -17.08 -9.42
N LEU A 537 -28.33 -17.63 -9.07
CA LEU A 537 -28.67 -17.98 -7.69
C LEU A 537 -27.72 -19.03 -7.09
N ILE A 538 -27.28 -20.02 -7.88
CA ILE A 538 -26.27 -20.99 -7.46
C ILE A 538 -24.94 -20.29 -7.18
N ALA A 539 -24.49 -19.40 -8.08
CA ALA A 539 -23.24 -18.67 -7.92
C ALA A 539 -23.26 -17.76 -6.67
N VAL A 540 -24.35 -17.03 -6.45
CA VAL A 540 -24.56 -16.23 -5.22
C VAL A 540 -24.59 -17.14 -4.00
N GLY A 541 -25.23 -18.30 -4.08
CA GLY A 541 -25.23 -19.31 -3.02
C GLY A 541 -23.83 -19.80 -2.66
N LEU A 542 -22.98 -20.10 -3.66
CA LEU A 542 -21.60 -20.54 -3.41
C LEU A 542 -20.77 -19.52 -2.63
N VAL A 543 -20.95 -18.23 -2.93
CA VAL A 543 -20.31 -17.14 -2.18
C VAL A 543 -20.92 -17.02 -0.78
N ALA A 544 -22.26 -17.02 -0.67
CA ALA A 544 -22.97 -16.86 0.59
C ALA A 544 -22.71 -18.01 1.60
N PHE A 545 -22.54 -19.24 1.11
CA PHE A 545 -22.20 -20.41 1.92
C PHE A 545 -20.70 -20.54 2.19
N GLY A 546 -19.86 -19.62 1.71
CA GLY A 546 -18.42 -19.59 1.97
C GLY A 546 -17.58 -20.59 1.18
N TRP A 547 -18.11 -21.18 0.09
CA TRP A 547 -17.33 -22.05 -0.79
C TRP A 547 -16.31 -21.26 -1.62
N ILE A 548 -16.62 -19.99 -1.86
CA ILE A 548 -15.70 -19.01 -2.43
C ILE A 548 -15.47 -17.96 -1.35
N GLN A 549 -14.27 -17.91 -0.79
CA GLN A 549 -13.91 -16.94 0.24
C GLN A 549 -13.67 -15.56 -0.40
N VAL A 550 -14.15 -14.50 0.26
CA VAL A 550 -13.94 -13.11 -0.15
C VAL A 550 -12.95 -12.45 0.80
N THR A 551 -11.70 -12.36 0.36
CA THR A 551 -10.57 -11.80 1.09
C THR A 551 -10.05 -10.59 0.32
N LEU A 552 -10.42 -9.37 0.73
CA LEU A 552 -10.03 -8.16 -0.02
C LEU A 552 -8.53 -8.08 -0.27
N PHE A 553 -7.75 -8.50 0.72
CA PHE A 553 -6.31 -8.57 0.67
C PHE A 553 -5.89 -10.04 0.81
N SER A 554 -5.35 -10.62 -0.27
CA SER A 554 -4.81 -11.97 -0.25
C SER A 554 -3.50 -12.00 0.54
N GLU A 555 -3.27 -13.10 1.24
CA GLU A 555 -1.96 -13.42 1.78
C GLU A 555 -1.02 -13.78 0.63
N VAL A 556 -0.03 -12.93 0.37
CA VAL A 556 1.01 -13.19 -0.63
C VAL A 556 2.34 -13.39 0.08
N GLU A 557 2.94 -14.57 -0.09
CA GLU A 557 4.27 -14.88 0.44
C GLU A 557 5.30 -13.87 -0.04
N GLY A 558 6.01 -13.19 0.86
CA GLY A 558 7.08 -12.27 0.53
C GLY A 558 8.38 -12.96 0.09
N ASP A 559 9.33 -12.15 -0.41
CA ASP A 559 10.72 -12.56 -0.64
C ASP A 559 11.57 -12.51 0.65
N SER A 560 10.93 -12.24 1.79
CA SER A 560 11.55 -12.36 3.10
C SER A 560 10.51 -12.83 4.11
N ALA A 561 10.98 -13.44 5.19
CA ALA A 561 10.20 -13.67 6.39
C ALA A 561 10.81 -12.90 7.55
N SER A 562 9.99 -12.55 8.53
CA SER A 562 10.43 -11.94 9.77
C SER A 562 9.86 -12.67 10.97
N ALA A 563 10.57 -12.60 12.08
CA ALA A 563 10.08 -13.00 13.39
C ALA A 563 10.31 -11.85 14.36
N VAL A 564 9.22 -11.43 15.03
CA VAL A 564 9.23 -10.37 16.03
C VAL A 564 8.94 -11.00 17.37
N ILE A 565 9.89 -10.88 18.30
CA ILE A 565 9.75 -11.36 19.67
C ILE A 565 9.61 -10.18 20.63
N ARG A 566 8.60 -10.23 21.49
CA ARG A 566 8.37 -9.25 22.56
C ARG A 566 8.43 -9.97 23.90
N PHE A 567 9.09 -9.34 24.86
CA PHE A 567 9.27 -9.87 26.20
C PHE A 567 8.40 -9.14 27.20
N SER A 568 8.21 -9.73 28.37
CA SER A 568 7.63 -9.02 29.51
C SER A 568 8.50 -7.80 29.83
N GLU A 569 7.87 -6.67 30.20
CA GLU A 569 8.59 -5.44 30.51
C GLU A 569 9.60 -5.64 31.65
N ASN A 570 9.28 -6.53 32.60
CA ASN A 570 10.12 -6.85 33.75
C ASN A 570 11.23 -7.88 33.46
N ALA A 571 11.30 -8.42 32.25
CA ALA A 571 12.33 -9.41 31.90
C ALA A 571 13.74 -8.77 31.91
N PRO A 572 14.75 -9.41 32.52
CA PRO A 572 16.12 -8.89 32.48
C PRO A 572 16.65 -8.80 31.05
N GLN A 573 17.43 -7.76 30.73
CA GLN A 573 17.99 -7.57 29.37
C GLN A 573 18.80 -8.78 28.88
N SER A 574 19.48 -9.50 29.78
CA SER A 574 20.22 -10.72 29.44
C SER A 574 19.31 -11.85 28.93
N VAL A 575 18.10 -11.96 29.47
CA VAL A 575 17.10 -12.96 29.03
C VAL A 575 16.55 -12.55 27.67
N LYS A 576 16.24 -11.26 27.49
CA LYS A 576 15.80 -10.70 26.20
C LYS A 576 16.84 -10.98 25.10
N ASP A 577 18.09 -10.57 25.32
CA ASP A 577 19.19 -10.77 24.36
C ASP A 577 19.41 -12.26 24.04
N ALA A 578 19.31 -13.15 25.04
CA ALA A 578 19.45 -14.60 24.82
C ALA A 578 18.31 -15.18 23.96
N GLY A 579 17.07 -14.75 24.20
CA GLY A 579 15.91 -15.17 23.40
C GLY A 579 15.99 -14.72 21.94
N ILE A 580 16.48 -13.49 21.70
CA ILE A 580 16.71 -12.97 20.33
C ILE A 580 17.80 -13.78 19.63
N ARG A 581 18.89 -14.12 20.32
CA ARG A 581 19.97 -14.96 19.78
C ARG A 581 19.51 -16.39 19.49
N GLN A 582 18.62 -16.96 20.30
CA GLN A 582 18.03 -18.28 20.04
C GLN A 582 17.25 -18.28 18.71
N LEU A 583 16.42 -17.26 18.48
CA LEU A 583 15.67 -17.08 17.25
C LEU A 583 16.58 -16.89 16.02
N GLN A 584 17.64 -16.09 16.17
CA GLN A 584 18.68 -15.87 15.15
C GLN A 584 19.43 -17.16 14.81
N GLN A 585 19.85 -17.95 15.80
CA GLN A 585 20.55 -19.21 15.59
C GLN A 585 19.68 -20.24 14.86
N ALA A 586 18.38 -20.27 15.15
CA ALA A 586 17.43 -21.10 14.41
C ALA A 586 17.38 -20.68 12.93
N ALA A 587 17.32 -19.38 12.63
CA ALA A 587 17.35 -18.87 11.26
C ALA A 587 18.66 -19.22 10.51
N MET A 588 19.81 -19.11 11.16
CA MET A 588 21.10 -19.51 10.57
C MET A 588 21.24 -21.01 10.36
N THR A 589 20.59 -21.82 11.19
CA THR A 589 20.54 -23.27 11.01
C THR A 589 19.74 -23.60 9.76
N LEU A 590 18.57 -22.98 9.59
CA LEU A 590 17.76 -23.11 8.37
C LEU A 590 18.53 -22.69 7.12
N GLN A 591 19.33 -21.62 7.19
CA GLN A 591 20.14 -21.19 6.05
C GLN A 591 21.10 -22.27 5.54
N ARG A 592 21.57 -23.17 6.42
CA ARG A 592 22.44 -24.30 6.05
C ARG A 592 21.66 -25.54 5.62
N GLU A 593 20.44 -25.72 6.11
CA GLU A 593 19.59 -26.87 5.80
C GLU A 593 18.81 -26.70 4.48
N PHE A 594 18.34 -25.48 4.19
CA PHE A 594 17.57 -25.17 2.99
C PHE A 594 18.49 -24.89 1.79
N VAL A 595 19.13 -25.95 1.32
CA VAL A 595 19.98 -25.99 0.14
C VAL A 595 19.38 -26.98 -0.86
N THR A 596 19.37 -26.65 -2.16
CA THR A 596 18.90 -27.58 -3.20
C THR A 596 19.88 -28.74 -3.39
N ASP A 597 19.45 -29.81 -4.08
CA ASP A 597 20.33 -30.93 -4.46
C ASP A 597 21.56 -30.49 -5.27
N GLN A 598 21.51 -29.29 -5.88
CA GLN A 598 22.60 -28.68 -6.66
C GLN A 598 23.50 -27.75 -5.83
N GLY A 599 23.24 -27.59 -4.53
CA GLY A 599 24.03 -26.75 -3.64
C GLY A 599 23.60 -25.27 -3.56
N GLU A 600 22.45 -24.90 -4.14
CA GLU A 600 21.98 -23.51 -4.12
C GLU A 600 21.25 -23.18 -2.80
N GLN A 601 21.73 -22.16 -2.10
CA GLN A 601 21.09 -21.65 -0.89
C GLN A 601 19.75 -20.98 -1.19
N GLN A 602 18.72 -21.28 -0.41
CA GLN A 602 17.39 -20.71 -0.56
C GLN A 602 17.15 -19.50 0.38
N ILE A 603 17.96 -19.40 1.43
CA ILE A 603 18.03 -18.26 2.35
C ILE A 603 19.33 -17.52 2.05
N LEU A 604 19.22 -16.28 1.57
CA LEU A 604 20.37 -15.47 1.16
C LEU A 604 21.09 -14.86 2.37
N SER A 605 20.33 -14.31 3.31
CA SER A 605 20.89 -13.61 4.47
C SER A 605 19.94 -13.63 5.67
N VAL A 606 20.51 -13.42 6.87
CA VAL A 606 19.79 -13.26 8.13
C VAL A 606 20.20 -11.94 8.76
N PHE A 607 19.25 -11.01 8.88
CA PHE A 607 19.39 -9.75 9.58
C PHE A 607 18.74 -9.85 10.96
N THR A 608 19.32 -9.23 11.98
CA THR A 608 18.80 -9.24 13.35
C THR A 608 18.93 -7.85 13.96
N ALA A 609 17.81 -7.29 14.39
CA ALA A 609 17.76 -6.04 15.14
C ALA A 609 17.34 -6.32 16.59
N PHE A 610 18.09 -5.72 17.51
CA PHE A 610 17.80 -5.66 18.95
C PHE A 610 17.26 -4.25 19.22
N ASN A 611 15.97 -4.13 19.51
CA ASN A 611 15.31 -2.83 19.65
C ASN A 611 15.47 -2.24 21.06
N PRO A 612 15.31 -0.91 21.23
CA PRO A 612 15.47 -0.24 22.52
C PRO A 612 14.45 -0.69 23.58
N ASP A 613 13.26 -1.12 23.16
CA ASP A 613 12.20 -1.67 24.02
C ASP A 613 12.51 -3.11 24.51
N GLY A 614 13.64 -3.67 24.07
CA GLY A 614 14.07 -5.03 24.35
C GLY A 614 13.40 -6.08 23.47
N SER A 615 12.59 -5.69 22.49
CA SER A 615 12.08 -6.61 21.46
C SER A 615 13.19 -6.97 20.47
N GLY A 616 13.03 -8.12 19.82
CA GLY A 616 13.91 -8.55 18.73
C GLY A 616 13.17 -8.66 17.42
N HIS A 617 13.82 -8.28 16.33
CA HIS A 617 13.31 -8.44 14.98
C HIS A 617 14.36 -9.16 14.12
N VAL A 618 14.07 -10.42 13.77
CA VAL A 618 14.94 -11.22 12.89
C VAL A 618 14.28 -11.28 11.52
N VAL A 619 15.02 -10.95 10.46
CA VAL A 619 14.57 -11.00 9.07
C VAL A 619 15.42 -12.01 8.31
N VAL A 620 14.77 -12.90 7.59
CA VAL A 620 15.37 -13.91 6.73
C VAL A 620 15.04 -13.55 5.29
N GLU A 621 16.07 -13.23 4.50
CA GLU A 621 15.93 -12.93 3.07
C GLU A 621 15.92 -14.22 2.27
N PHE A 622 14.93 -14.39 1.40
CA PHE A 622 14.79 -15.54 0.54
C PHE A 622 15.35 -15.26 -0.85
N LEU A 623 15.66 -16.34 -1.57
CA LEU A 623 15.77 -16.27 -3.02
C LEU A 623 14.43 -15.78 -3.61
N PRO A 624 14.44 -14.93 -4.66
CA PRO A 624 13.22 -14.45 -5.28
C PRO A 624 12.25 -15.58 -5.61
N SER A 625 10.96 -15.34 -5.34
CA SER A 625 9.87 -16.33 -5.45
C SER A 625 9.83 -17.13 -6.77
N GLU A 626 10.32 -16.54 -7.85
CA GLU A 626 10.39 -17.10 -9.20
C GLU A 626 11.40 -18.26 -9.29
N ASN A 627 12.44 -18.25 -8.45
CA ASN A 627 13.53 -19.24 -8.41
C ASN A 627 13.51 -20.12 -7.14
N ARG A 628 12.65 -19.80 -6.17
CA ARG A 628 12.58 -20.48 -4.87
C ARG A 628 11.83 -21.83 -4.95
N HIS A 629 12.42 -22.88 -4.36
CA HIS A 629 11.87 -24.24 -4.41
C HIS A 629 10.98 -24.62 -3.21
N PHE A 630 11.10 -23.90 -2.09
CA PHE A 630 10.36 -24.16 -0.85
C PHE A 630 9.43 -23.00 -0.53
N SER A 631 8.22 -23.27 -0.04
CA SER A 631 7.28 -22.22 0.37
C SER A 631 7.80 -21.42 1.57
N GLY A 632 7.44 -20.14 1.64
CA GLY A 632 7.84 -19.27 2.76
C GLY A 632 7.22 -19.76 4.06
N GLN A 633 5.98 -20.26 3.96
CA GLN A 633 5.29 -20.92 5.06
C GLN A 633 6.09 -22.11 5.62
N LYS A 634 6.59 -23.01 4.76
CA LYS A 634 7.39 -24.16 5.21
C LYS A 634 8.66 -23.73 5.95
N ILE A 635 9.37 -22.73 5.42
CA ILE A 635 10.58 -22.20 6.06
C ILE A 635 10.24 -21.63 7.44
N VAL A 636 9.15 -20.87 7.56
CA VAL A 636 8.71 -20.31 8.83
C VAL A 636 8.20 -21.37 9.81
N ASP A 637 7.48 -22.39 9.35
CA ASP A 637 7.03 -23.49 10.21
C ASP A 637 8.21 -24.26 10.79
N ASP A 638 9.23 -24.52 9.96
CA ASP A 638 10.48 -25.14 10.40
C ASP A 638 11.27 -24.19 11.33
N TRP A 639 11.24 -22.87 11.08
CA TRP A 639 11.85 -21.86 11.95
C TRP A 639 11.20 -21.81 13.33
N ARG A 640 9.88 -21.82 13.39
CA ARG A 640 9.10 -21.87 14.62
C ARG A 640 9.40 -23.14 15.40
N ARG A 641 9.47 -24.29 14.73
CA ARG A 641 9.80 -25.58 15.35
C ARG A 641 11.23 -25.59 15.92
N LEU A 642 12.21 -25.07 15.19
CA LEU A 642 13.60 -25.01 15.64
C LEU A 642 13.81 -24.00 16.78
N THR A 643 13.06 -22.90 16.78
CA THR A 643 13.15 -21.88 17.85
C THR A 643 12.64 -22.43 19.17
N GLY A 644 11.51 -23.15 19.19
CA GLY A 644 10.94 -23.68 20.43
C GLY A 644 10.42 -22.59 21.37
N THR A 645 10.34 -22.89 22.67
CA THR A 645 9.87 -21.92 23.68
C THR A 645 10.99 -20.99 24.12
N VAL A 646 10.69 -19.70 24.21
CA VAL A 646 11.62 -18.66 24.71
C VAL A 646 11.15 -18.18 26.08
N ALA A 647 12.08 -18.01 27.02
CA ALA A 647 11.76 -17.55 28.37
C ALA A 647 11.27 -16.09 28.39
N ASP A 648 10.31 -15.79 29.26
CA ASP A 648 9.73 -14.45 29.49
C ASP A 648 9.19 -13.73 28.22
N MET A 649 8.90 -14.48 27.15
CA MET A 649 8.24 -13.93 25.96
C MET A 649 6.74 -13.71 26.23
N VAL A 650 6.24 -12.56 25.81
CA VAL A 650 4.80 -12.22 25.80
C VAL A 650 4.20 -12.56 24.44
N ASP A 651 4.95 -12.31 23.38
CA ASP A 651 4.51 -12.50 22.00
C ASP A 651 5.69 -12.91 21.12
N LEU A 652 5.45 -13.84 20.20
CA LEU A 652 6.41 -14.27 19.19
C LEU A 652 5.66 -14.48 17.87
N GLU A 653 5.74 -13.48 17.01
CA GLU A 653 5.01 -13.44 15.75
C GLU A 653 5.97 -13.75 14.60
N PHE A 654 5.64 -14.76 13.79
CA PHE A 654 6.35 -15.04 12.55
C PHE A 654 5.50 -14.59 11.37
N LYS A 655 6.09 -13.79 10.46
CA LYS A 655 5.46 -13.31 9.24
C LYS A 655 6.27 -13.79 8.04
N TYR A 656 5.59 -14.37 7.06
CA TYR A 656 6.18 -14.71 5.75
C TYR A 656 5.40 -14.04 4.61
N THR A 657 4.37 -13.29 4.92
CA THR A 657 3.49 -12.57 3.99
C THR A 657 3.75 -11.07 4.08
N LEU A 658 3.52 -10.36 2.98
CA LEU A 658 3.62 -8.89 2.94
C LEU A 658 2.50 -8.20 3.72
N THR A 659 1.33 -8.83 3.78
CA THR A 659 0.16 -8.38 4.54
C THR A 659 0.09 -9.13 5.87
N ALA A 660 -0.50 -8.49 6.89
CA ALA A 660 -0.76 -9.17 8.16
C ALA A 660 -1.64 -10.40 7.90
N ALA A 661 -1.19 -11.57 8.36
CA ALA A 661 -1.91 -12.81 8.20
C ALA A 661 -3.04 -12.92 9.22
N GLY A 662 -4.18 -13.43 8.79
CA GLY A 662 -5.32 -13.80 9.64
C GLY A 662 -6.42 -12.74 9.81
N THR A 663 -7.66 -13.25 9.87
CA THR A 663 -8.87 -12.52 10.25
C THR A 663 -8.83 -12.17 11.73
N ILE A 664 -8.93 -10.88 12.02
CA ILE A 664 -9.09 -10.38 13.38
C ILE A 664 -10.43 -9.69 13.52
N ILE A 665 -11.07 -9.89 14.67
CA ILE A 665 -12.08 -8.97 15.18
C ILE A 665 -11.31 -7.86 15.88
N ASP A 666 -11.55 -6.62 15.51
CA ASP A 666 -10.89 -5.46 16.11
C ASP A 666 -11.93 -4.38 16.38
N LEU A 667 -12.26 -4.22 17.66
CA LEU A 667 -13.31 -3.33 18.14
C LEU A 667 -12.67 -2.25 18.99
N GLU A 668 -13.02 -1.01 18.69
CA GLU A 668 -12.60 0.16 19.45
C GLU A 668 -13.73 0.58 20.37
N LEU A 669 -13.42 0.75 21.66
CA LEU A 669 -14.27 1.43 22.62
C LEU A 669 -13.68 2.82 22.86
N SER A 670 -14.52 3.85 22.90
CA SER A 670 -14.12 5.24 23.15
C SER A 670 -14.95 5.86 24.27
N GLY A 671 -14.32 6.68 25.11
CA GLY A 671 -14.96 7.33 26.26
C GLY A 671 -14.02 8.30 26.97
N GLU A 672 -14.58 9.19 27.79
CA GLU A 672 -13.81 10.12 28.64
C GLU A 672 -13.46 9.51 30.01
N ASP A 673 -14.36 8.69 30.58
CA ASP A 673 -14.11 7.99 31.85
C ASP A 673 -13.27 6.72 31.64
N ASP A 674 -12.02 6.78 32.06
CA ASP A 674 -11.05 5.68 31.95
C ASP A 674 -11.49 4.39 32.67
N GLN A 675 -12.18 4.52 33.81
CA GLN A 675 -12.61 3.36 34.59
C GLN A 675 -13.82 2.68 33.94
N GLU A 676 -14.80 3.45 33.46
CA GLU A 676 -15.90 2.91 32.68
C GLU A 676 -15.39 2.25 31.39
N LEU A 677 -14.44 2.88 30.71
CA LEU A 677 -13.85 2.37 29.47
C LEU A 677 -13.13 1.02 29.69
N LYS A 678 -12.33 0.92 30.75
CA LYS A 678 -11.68 -0.34 31.17
C LYS A 678 -12.68 -1.43 31.55
N ASN A 679 -13.75 -1.07 32.26
CA ASN A 679 -14.81 -2.01 32.63
C ASN A 679 -15.56 -2.53 31.40
N ALA A 680 -15.89 -1.65 30.44
CA ALA A 680 -16.53 -2.02 29.18
C ALA A 680 -15.64 -2.91 28.32
N ALA A 681 -14.33 -2.63 28.25
CA ALA A 681 -13.37 -3.46 27.53
C ALA A 681 -13.25 -4.86 28.15
N ALA A 682 -13.21 -4.96 29.48
CA ALA A 682 -13.20 -6.24 30.18
C ALA A 682 -14.49 -7.04 29.95
N ALA A 683 -15.65 -6.38 29.93
CA ALA A 683 -16.93 -7.01 29.63
C ALA A 683 -16.98 -7.51 28.18
N LEU A 684 -16.51 -6.72 27.21
CA LEU A 684 -16.41 -7.12 25.80
C LEU A 684 -15.50 -8.34 25.63
N LYS A 685 -14.35 -8.34 26.31
CA LYS A 685 -13.41 -9.47 26.30
C LYS A 685 -14.04 -10.74 26.86
N ALA A 686 -14.75 -10.63 27.98
CA ALA A 686 -15.50 -11.74 28.56
C ALA A 686 -16.56 -12.28 27.59
N ARG A 687 -17.23 -11.39 26.86
CA ARG A 687 -18.23 -11.78 25.86
C ARG A 687 -17.62 -12.47 24.65
N LEU A 688 -16.46 -12.01 24.17
CA LEU A 688 -15.73 -12.66 23.07
C LEU A 688 -15.24 -14.06 23.44
N LEU A 689 -14.89 -14.32 24.71
CA LEU A 689 -14.47 -15.65 25.19
C LEU A 689 -15.58 -16.71 25.08
N GLU A 690 -16.84 -16.31 24.93
CA GLU A 690 -17.95 -17.26 24.77
C GLU A 690 -18.11 -17.79 23.33
N PHE A 691 -17.42 -17.21 22.35
CA PHE A 691 -17.50 -17.64 20.96
C PHE A 691 -16.45 -18.72 20.66
N ASP A 692 -16.92 -19.89 20.26
CA ASP A 692 -16.06 -20.95 19.72
C ASP A 692 -15.37 -20.47 18.43
N GLY A 693 -14.06 -20.70 18.34
CA GLY A 693 -13.23 -20.28 17.20
C GLY A 693 -12.54 -18.93 17.34
N LEU A 694 -12.69 -18.24 18.48
CA LEU A 694 -11.87 -17.06 18.82
C LEU A 694 -10.69 -17.44 19.72
N TYR A 695 -9.51 -16.89 19.43
CA TYR A 695 -8.31 -17.11 20.23
C TYR A 695 -7.46 -15.83 20.32
N ASN A 696 -6.47 -15.84 21.22
CA ASN A 696 -5.57 -14.70 21.46
C ASN A 696 -6.32 -13.37 21.74
N ILE A 697 -7.40 -13.44 22.53
CA ILE A 697 -8.22 -12.28 22.85
C ILE A 697 -7.46 -11.34 23.80
N ARG A 698 -7.23 -10.12 23.34
CA ARG A 698 -6.43 -9.11 24.06
C ARG A 698 -7.07 -7.75 23.96
N ASP A 699 -6.72 -6.88 24.89
CA ASP A 699 -7.10 -5.48 24.91
C ASP A 699 -5.85 -4.63 25.09
N SER A 700 -5.87 -3.40 24.59
CA SER A 700 -4.72 -2.49 24.67
C SER A 700 -4.45 -1.94 26.09
N ALA A 701 -5.37 -2.14 27.05
CA ALA A 701 -5.24 -1.59 28.39
C ALA A 701 -4.53 -2.54 29.38
N GLN A 702 -4.38 -3.82 29.07
CA GLN A 702 -3.77 -4.82 29.95
C GLN A 702 -2.24 -4.72 30.11
N SER A 703 -1.56 -3.87 29.37
CA SER A 703 -0.13 -3.61 29.53
C SER A 703 0.12 -2.54 30.61
N ALA A 704 -0.18 -2.84 31.88
CA ALA A 704 0.09 -1.89 32.96
C ALA A 704 1.59 -1.88 33.33
N ARG A 705 2.20 -0.70 33.32
CA ARG A 705 3.56 -0.47 33.82
C ARG A 705 3.56 -0.34 35.32
N GLN A 706 4.60 -0.84 35.98
CA GLN A 706 4.85 -0.47 37.37
C GLN A 706 5.50 0.91 37.41
N GLU A 707 4.84 1.85 38.07
CA GLU A 707 5.35 3.19 38.33
C GLU A 707 5.65 3.36 39.82
N LEU A 708 6.64 4.20 40.13
CA LEU A 708 6.95 4.60 41.50
C LEU A 708 6.35 5.97 41.78
N ALA A 709 5.22 6.00 42.48
CA ALA A 709 4.56 7.22 42.89
C ALA A 709 5.25 7.82 44.13
N ILE A 710 5.73 9.05 44.01
CA ILE A 710 6.38 9.81 45.08
C ILE A 710 5.42 10.87 45.61
N THR A 711 4.88 10.67 46.81
CA THR A 711 3.97 11.63 47.45
C THR A 711 4.67 12.33 48.60
N LEU A 712 4.67 13.66 48.61
CA LEU A 712 5.32 14.43 49.69
C LEU A 712 4.54 14.33 51.00
N LYS A 713 5.27 14.07 52.09
CA LYS A 713 4.76 14.13 53.46
C LYS A 713 4.52 15.58 53.87
N PRO A 714 3.61 15.86 54.83
CA PRO A 714 3.47 17.20 55.41
C PRO A 714 4.79 17.76 55.97
N THR A 715 5.71 16.89 56.41
CA THR A 715 7.06 17.25 56.86
C THR A 715 7.93 17.87 55.76
N ALA A 716 7.72 17.53 54.49
CA ALA A 716 8.43 18.13 53.36
C ALA A 716 8.14 19.63 53.26
N SER A 717 6.85 19.99 53.32
CA SER A 717 6.40 21.38 53.26
C SER A 717 6.93 22.21 54.44
N ASN A 718 7.00 21.60 55.64
CA ASN A 718 7.59 22.24 56.83
C ASN A 718 9.09 22.54 56.66
N LEU A 719 9.80 21.77 55.85
CA LEU A 719 11.21 21.97 55.51
C LEU A 719 11.39 22.88 54.28
N GLY A 720 10.32 23.43 53.73
CA GLY A 720 10.33 24.33 52.57
C GLY A 720 10.53 23.61 51.23
N LEU A 721 10.37 22.28 51.19
CA LEU A 721 10.41 21.53 49.93
C LEU A 721 9.06 21.63 49.22
N THR A 722 9.09 22.01 47.94
CA THR A 722 7.94 21.93 47.04
C THR A 722 8.01 20.67 46.18
N THR A 723 6.87 20.23 45.64
CA THR A 723 6.83 19.11 44.68
C THR A 723 7.75 19.35 43.49
N GLU A 724 7.79 20.57 42.96
CA GLU A 724 8.68 20.97 41.87
C GLU A 724 10.16 20.80 42.25
N MET A 725 10.58 21.25 43.43
CA MET A 725 11.96 21.13 43.89
C MET A 725 12.39 19.66 44.05
N VAL A 726 11.49 18.80 44.52
CA VAL A 726 11.77 17.36 44.66
C VAL A 726 11.81 16.69 43.29
N ALA A 727 10.83 16.96 42.44
CA ALA A 727 10.75 16.42 41.09
C ALA A 727 11.97 16.78 40.25
N VAL A 728 12.44 18.04 40.30
CA VAL A 728 13.66 18.49 39.62
C VAL A 728 14.86 17.69 40.12
N GLN A 729 15.07 17.58 41.43
CA GLN A 729 16.22 16.84 41.97
C GLN A 729 16.19 15.35 41.58
N VAL A 730 15.03 14.67 41.72
CA VAL A 730 14.87 13.26 41.34
C VAL A 730 15.10 13.07 39.83
N ARG A 731 14.54 13.94 38.98
CA ARG A 731 14.76 13.90 37.52
C ARG A 731 16.24 14.06 37.18
N GLN A 732 16.91 15.04 37.78
CA GLN A 732 18.34 15.29 37.57
C GLN A 732 19.19 14.07 37.90
N ALA A 733 18.86 13.38 38.99
CA ALA A 733 19.54 12.16 39.41
C ALA A 733 19.33 10.98 38.45
N TYR A 734 18.08 10.64 38.12
CA TYR A 734 17.74 9.39 37.42
C TYR A 734 17.69 9.53 35.90
N HIS A 735 17.03 10.58 35.40
CA HIS A 735 16.93 10.87 33.98
C HIS A 735 18.18 11.58 33.46
N GLY A 736 18.74 12.47 34.26
CA GLY A 736 19.89 13.29 33.90
C GLY A 736 19.52 14.64 33.30
N ILE A 737 20.50 15.55 33.32
CA ILE A 737 20.46 16.87 32.69
C ILE A 737 21.27 16.81 31.41
N ASN A 738 20.67 17.21 30.29
CA ASN A 738 21.43 17.53 29.08
C ASN A 738 22.09 18.89 29.29
N LEU A 739 23.42 18.89 29.45
CA LEU A 739 24.19 20.08 29.76
C LEU A 739 24.44 20.91 28.51
N GLN A 740 24.92 20.25 27.45
CA GLN A 740 25.30 20.85 26.18
C GLN A 740 25.46 19.77 25.10
N SER A 741 25.42 20.19 23.84
CA SER A 741 25.82 19.37 22.70
C SER A 741 27.20 19.80 22.22
N ILE A 742 28.11 18.84 22.03
CA ILE A 742 29.44 19.08 21.44
C ILE A 742 29.45 18.62 19.98
N SER A 743 30.02 19.42 19.08
CA SER A 743 30.17 19.01 17.69
C SER A 743 31.38 18.09 17.56
N ARG A 744 31.17 16.84 17.12
CA ARG A 744 32.22 15.82 16.91
C ARG A 744 31.93 15.04 15.63
N ASN A 745 32.93 14.95 14.74
CA ASN A 745 32.85 14.21 13.47
C ASN A 745 31.64 14.60 12.60
N GLY A 746 31.26 15.88 12.57
CA GLY A 746 30.13 16.38 11.78
C GLY A 746 28.75 16.13 12.39
N GLY A 747 28.66 15.55 13.58
CA GLY A 747 27.41 15.39 14.34
C GLY A 747 27.46 16.05 15.72
N ASP A 748 26.30 16.24 16.33
CA ASP A 748 26.17 16.74 17.69
C ASP A 748 26.10 15.59 18.68
N VAL A 749 26.97 15.61 19.69
CA VAL A 749 27.05 14.61 20.76
C VAL A 749 26.51 15.24 22.04
N ALA A 750 25.45 14.67 22.59
CA ALA A 750 24.89 15.15 23.85
C ALA A 750 25.81 14.81 25.03
N VAL A 751 26.03 15.78 25.92
CA VAL A 751 26.73 15.61 27.19
C VAL A 751 25.68 15.58 28.31
N ILE A 752 25.47 14.41 28.90
CA ILE A 752 24.45 14.20 29.93
C ILE A 752 25.10 13.97 31.29
N LEU A 753 24.68 14.75 32.29
CA LEU A 753 25.02 14.53 33.69
C LEU A 753 23.91 13.73 34.36
N ARG A 754 24.23 12.62 35.03
CA ARG A 754 23.24 11.78 35.76
C ARG A 754 23.92 11.01 36.90
N TYR A 755 23.14 10.29 37.71
CA TYR A 755 23.70 9.35 38.68
C TYR A 755 24.28 8.11 38.01
N SER A 756 25.24 7.48 38.70
CA SER A 756 25.83 6.22 38.28
C SER A 756 24.80 5.09 38.11
N ASP A 757 25.02 4.18 37.17
CA ASP A 757 24.10 3.05 36.93
C ASP A 757 23.83 2.20 38.17
N GLN A 758 24.81 2.06 39.07
CA GLN A 758 24.65 1.36 40.35
C GLN A 758 23.67 2.10 41.28
N ASP A 759 23.72 3.43 41.30
CA ASP A 759 22.82 4.25 42.10
C ASP A 759 21.41 4.33 41.46
N ARG A 760 21.30 4.23 40.13
CA ARG A 760 20.01 4.27 39.40
C ARG A 760 19.23 2.95 39.41
N SER A 761 19.93 1.81 39.50
CA SER A 761 19.33 0.47 39.41
C SER A 761 18.78 -0.08 40.73
N SER A 762 18.81 0.72 41.80
CA SER A 762 18.42 0.29 43.15
C SER A 762 17.33 1.18 43.75
N LEU A 763 16.22 0.58 44.18
CA LEU A 763 15.16 1.28 44.92
C LEU A 763 15.68 1.86 46.24
N TRP A 764 16.60 1.15 46.91
CA TRP A 764 17.22 1.62 48.15
C TRP A 764 17.97 2.95 47.94
N SER A 765 18.61 3.12 46.78
CA SER A 765 19.31 4.36 46.43
C SER A 765 18.34 5.52 46.22
N LEU A 766 17.13 5.27 45.70
CA LEU A 766 16.09 6.28 45.55
C LEU A 766 15.56 6.72 46.92
N GLU A 767 15.24 5.76 47.80
CA GLU A 767 14.72 6.04 49.15
C GLU A 767 15.70 6.82 50.03
N ASN A 768 17.00 6.60 49.83
CA ASN A 768 18.08 7.25 50.58
C ASN A 768 18.72 8.43 49.82
N MET A 769 18.16 8.81 48.67
CA MET A 769 18.60 9.98 47.93
C MET A 769 18.45 11.22 48.81
N ASN A 770 19.53 11.98 48.98
CA ASN A 770 19.51 13.19 49.80
C ASN A 770 19.03 14.40 48.99
N LEU A 771 17.86 14.91 49.36
CA LEU A 771 17.32 16.15 48.85
C LEU A 771 17.95 17.35 49.55
N ARG A 772 18.38 18.35 48.78
CA ARG A 772 18.87 19.62 49.30
C ARG A 772 17.71 20.51 49.71
N LEU A 773 17.81 21.09 50.91
CA LEU A 773 16.85 22.02 51.47
C LEU A 773 17.19 23.46 51.07
N PRO A 774 16.19 24.36 50.95
CA PRO A 774 16.44 25.79 50.76
C PRO A 774 17.33 26.41 51.86
N SER A 775 17.30 25.83 53.07
CA SER A 775 18.10 26.24 54.23
C SER A 775 19.57 25.82 54.15
N GLY A 776 19.99 25.08 53.12
CA GLY A 776 21.36 24.60 52.94
C GLY A 776 21.67 23.23 53.56
N GLY A 777 20.70 22.61 54.25
CA GLY A 777 20.81 21.23 54.75
C GLY A 777 20.46 20.17 53.68
N SER A 778 20.50 18.90 54.06
CA SER A 778 19.96 17.80 53.25
C SER A 778 19.12 16.85 54.08
N VAL A 779 18.15 16.20 53.42
CA VAL A 779 17.24 15.23 54.04
C VAL A 779 17.03 14.05 53.09
N PRO A 780 17.02 12.79 53.55
CA PRO A 780 16.75 11.66 52.67
C PRO A 780 15.31 11.69 52.17
N LEU A 781 15.09 11.27 50.92
CA LEU A 781 13.77 11.28 50.27
C LEU A 781 12.72 10.54 51.10
N SER A 782 13.04 9.38 51.66
CA SER A 782 12.16 8.58 52.52
C SER A 782 11.64 9.31 53.78
N ALA A 783 12.37 10.31 54.29
CA ALA A 783 11.95 11.09 55.46
C ALA A 783 10.90 12.17 55.12
N VAL A 784 10.82 12.57 53.84
CA VAL A 784 9.96 13.66 53.36
C VAL A 784 8.97 13.24 52.27
N ALA A 785 9.06 12.02 51.76
CA ALA A 785 8.13 11.46 50.80
C ALA A 785 7.79 10.00 51.14
N ASP A 786 6.61 9.56 50.72
CA ASP A 786 6.22 8.17 50.65
C ASP A 786 6.36 7.70 49.20
N ILE A 787 7.01 6.55 49.02
CA ILE A 787 7.25 5.92 47.71
C ILE A 787 6.47 4.61 47.68
N HIS A 788 5.58 4.45 46.71
CA HIS A 788 4.81 3.23 46.54
C HIS A 788 4.68 2.86 45.06
N PHE A 789 4.50 1.58 44.79
CA PHE A 789 4.26 1.10 43.44
C PHE A 789 2.79 1.33 43.07
N GLU A 790 2.57 1.95 41.92
CA GLU A 790 1.28 2.07 41.26
C GLU A 790 1.32 1.43 39.87
N ALA A 791 0.14 1.11 39.35
CA ALA A 791 -0.02 0.65 37.98
C ALA A 791 -0.31 1.87 37.08
N GLY A 792 0.63 2.21 36.19
CA GLY A 792 0.48 3.23 35.15
C GLY A 792 0.06 2.62 33.82
N ALA A 793 -0.49 3.42 32.91
CA ALA A 793 -0.73 2.97 31.53
C ALA A 793 0.62 2.74 30.81
N ALA A 794 0.73 1.70 29.97
CA ALA A 794 1.90 1.60 29.07
C ALA A 794 1.87 2.70 28.01
N ASP A 795 0.69 3.01 27.50
CA ASP A 795 0.42 4.07 26.55
C ASP A 795 -1.06 4.47 26.59
N ILE A 796 -1.35 5.69 26.13
CA ILE A 796 -2.72 6.20 26.01
C ILE A 796 -2.94 6.56 24.55
N VAL A 797 -4.00 6.03 23.95
CA VAL A 797 -4.33 6.24 22.54
C VAL A 797 -5.58 7.08 22.46
N HIS A 798 -5.58 8.12 21.62
CA HIS A 798 -6.79 8.85 21.26
C HIS A 798 -7.17 8.61 19.81
N ASN A 799 -8.47 8.59 19.57
CA ASN A 799 -9.07 8.70 18.25
C ASN A 799 -10.11 9.82 18.29
N HIS A 800 -10.01 10.80 17.39
CA HIS A 800 -10.90 11.97 17.37
C HIS A 800 -10.98 12.67 18.74
N ARG A 801 -9.84 12.84 19.43
CA ARG A 801 -9.68 13.51 20.74
C ARG A 801 -10.33 12.78 21.94
N ARG A 802 -10.76 11.54 21.77
CA ARG A 802 -11.29 10.70 22.86
C ARG A 802 -10.34 9.55 23.12
N ARG A 803 -10.17 9.17 24.40
CA ARG A 803 -9.40 7.98 24.77
C ARG A 803 -10.08 6.74 24.19
N VAL A 804 -9.25 5.80 23.72
CA VAL A 804 -9.73 4.55 23.15
C VAL A 804 -9.03 3.32 23.72
N ILE A 805 -9.79 2.24 23.92
CA ILE A 805 -9.27 0.91 24.19
C ILE A 805 -9.69 -0.01 23.04
N ARG A 806 -8.72 -0.66 22.41
CA ARG A 806 -8.99 -1.66 21.36
C ARG A 806 -9.03 -3.03 21.96
N VAL A 807 -10.08 -3.78 21.64
CA VAL A 807 -10.25 -5.19 21.98
C VAL A 807 -10.17 -5.99 20.70
N SER A 808 -9.16 -6.85 20.61
CA SER A 808 -8.88 -7.66 19.42
C SER A 808 -8.90 -9.16 19.72
N ALA A 809 -9.38 -9.96 18.76
CA ALA A 809 -9.35 -11.42 18.81
C ALA A 809 -9.01 -12.00 17.44
N ASN A 810 -8.16 -13.03 17.41
CA ASN A 810 -7.91 -13.80 16.20
C ASN A 810 -9.06 -14.78 15.95
N VAL A 811 -9.38 -15.01 14.69
CA VAL A 811 -10.45 -15.92 14.25
C VAL A 811 -9.85 -17.16 13.61
N ASP A 812 -10.27 -18.35 14.03
CA ASP A 812 -10.05 -19.58 13.29
C ASP A 812 -11.12 -19.69 12.20
N ASP A 813 -10.73 -19.38 10.96
CA ASP A 813 -11.61 -19.39 9.78
C ASP A 813 -12.23 -20.77 9.48
N ASN A 814 -11.69 -21.86 10.04
CA ASN A 814 -12.31 -23.18 9.93
C ASN A 814 -13.49 -23.37 10.89
N ALA A 815 -13.48 -22.67 12.02
CA ALA A 815 -14.47 -22.80 13.09
C ALA A 815 -15.56 -21.72 13.00
N THR A 816 -15.18 -20.46 12.78
CA THR A 816 -16.10 -19.32 12.75
C THR A 816 -15.65 -18.25 11.76
N SER A 817 -16.36 -17.12 11.68
CA SER A 817 -15.95 -15.97 10.88
C SER A 817 -16.34 -14.66 11.57
N VAL A 818 -15.62 -13.57 11.26
CA VAL A 818 -15.91 -12.22 11.79
C VAL A 818 -17.39 -11.86 11.61
N GLY A 819 -17.94 -12.09 10.42
CA GLY A 819 -19.35 -11.79 10.12
C GLY A 819 -20.33 -12.59 10.98
N LYS A 820 -20.07 -13.89 11.22
CA LYS A 820 -20.90 -14.73 12.09
C LYS A 820 -20.90 -14.22 13.53
N VAL A 821 -19.72 -13.86 14.05
CA VAL A 821 -19.58 -13.33 15.41
C VAL A 821 -20.27 -11.98 15.53
N MET A 822 -19.99 -11.03 14.62
CA MET A 822 -20.56 -9.69 14.66
C MET A 822 -22.09 -9.67 14.53
N THR A 823 -22.67 -10.57 13.72
CA THR A 823 -24.15 -10.69 13.58
C THR A 823 -24.84 -10.98 14.92
N VAL A 824 -24.16 -11.68 15.83
CA VAL A 824 -24.66 -11.97 17.19
C VAL A 824 -24.21 -10.91 18.17
N LEU A 825 -22.92 -10.57 18.19
CA LEU A 825 -22.28 -9.69 19.15
C LEU A 825 -22.83 -8.27 19.10
N GLN A 826 -23.08 -7.74 17.90
CA GLN A 826 -23.53 -6.37 17.70
C GLN A 826 -24.89 -6.09 18.39
N PRO A 827 -25.99 -6.77 18.03
CA PRO A 827 -27.29 -6.48 18.64
C PRO A 827 -27.42 -7.00 20.08
N SER A 828 -26.63 -8.01 20.48
CA SER A 828 -26.75 -8.61 21.82
C SER A 828 -25.90 -7.96 22.90
N PHE A 829 -24.87 -7.20 22.53
CA PHE A 829 -23.93 -6.60 23.47
C PHE A 829 -23.51 -5.19 23.07
N LEU A 830 -22.98 -5.01 21.85
CA LEU A 830 -22.37 -3.73 21.46
C LEU A 830 -23.39 -2.59 21.38
N ASP A 831 -24.54 -2.81 20.76
CA ASP A 831 -25.60 -1.80 20.64
C ASP A 831 -26.23 -1.44 22.01
N LEU A 832 -26.04 -2.30 23.02
CA LEU A 832 -26.52 -2.11 24.39
C LEU A 832 -25.44 -1.51 25.32
N LEU A 833 -24.20 -1.33 24.86
CA LEU A 833 -23.14 -0.71 25.67
C LEU A 833 -23.54 0.67 26.21
N PRO A 834 -24.18 1.57 25.42
CA PRO A 834 -24.61 2.88 25.93
C PRO A 834 -25.67 2.81 27.05
N ASP A 835 -26.44 1.72 27.14
CA ASP A 835 -27.44 1.53 28.20
C ASP A 835 -26.79 1.16 29.54
N HIS A 836 -25.59 0.57 29.49
CA HIS A 836 -24.83 0.13 30.67
C HIS A 836 -23.71 1.08 31.06
N TYR A 837 -23.21 1.87 30.11
CA TYR A 837 -22.12 2.84 30.28
C TYR A 837 -22.47 4.13 29.55
N THR A 838 -22.57 5.27 30.25
CA THR A 838 -23.26 6.47 29.72
C THR A 838 -22.48 7.18 28.61
N ASP A 839 -21.14 7.07 28.61
CA ASP A 839 -20.23 7.81 27.72
C ASP A 839 -19.38 6.89 26.80
N ILE A 840 -19.75 5.62 26.70
CA ILE A 840 -19.00 4.63 25.91
C ILE A 840 -19.62 4.46 24.53
N HIS A 841 -18.81 4.70 23.50
CA HIS A 841 -19.14 4.38 22.12
C HIS A 841 -18.24 3.27 21.61
N TRP A 842 -18.77 2.44 20.72
CA TRP A 842 -17.99 1.41 20.06
C TRP A 842 -17.92 1.65 18.55
N ASN A 843 -16.84 1.24 17.92
CA ASN A 843 -16.71 1.21 16.48
C ASN A 843 -15.87 0.02 16.03
N VAL A 844 -15.98 -0.35 14.77
CA VAL A 844 -15.05 -1.28 14.12
C VAL A 844 -13.74 -0.53 13.84
N ALA A 845 -12.61 -1.19 14.08
CA ALA A 845 -11.29 -0.59 13.95
C ALA A 845 -10.36 -1.40 13.03
N GLY A 846 -9.19 -0.81 12.76
CA GLY A 846 -8.14 -1.44 11.96
C GLY A 846 -8.58 -1.83 10.55
N ALA A 847 -7.98 -2.91 10.04
CA ALA A 847 -8.19 -3.38 8.67
C ALA A 847 -9.66 -3.73 8.36
N GLN A 848 -10.48 -4.03 9.38
CA GLN A 848 -11.90 -4.30 9.19
C GLN A 848 -12.67 -3.01 8.84
N LYS A 849 -12.33 -1.88 9.47
CA LYS A 849 -12.91 -0.57 9.16
C LYS A 849 -12.52 -0.13 7.75
N ASP A 850 -11.23 -0.19 7.44
CA ASP A 850 -10.68 0.20 6.12
C ASP A 850 -11.36 -0.62 5.01
N ARG A 851 -11.56 -1.93 5.24
CA ARG A 851 -12.32 -2.81 4.35
C ARG A 851 -13.76 -2.35 4.13
N GLN A 852 -14.47 -1.96 5.19
CA GLN A 852 -15.87 -1.52 5.08
C GLN A 852 -15.98 -0.22 4.30
N GLU A 853 -15.21 0.81 4.68
CA GLU A 853 -15.24 2.12 4.02
C GLU A 853 -14.86 2.01 2.54
N PHE A 854 -13.86 1.18 2.24
CA PHE A 854 -13.43 0.93 0.87
C PHE A 854 -14.51 0.22 0.03
N MET A 855 -15.22 -0.75 0.61
CA MET A 855 -16.34 -1.44 -0.06
C MET A 855 -17.54 -0.50 -0.28
N GLU A 856 -17.90 0.32 0.70
CA GLU A 856 -18.96 1.32 0.59
C GLU A 856 -18.64 2.28 -0.57
N TYR A 857 -17.43 2.85 -0.57
CA TYR A 857 -16.95 3.72 -1.65
C TYR A 857 -17.03 3.05 -3.02
N ILE A 858 -16.49 1.83 -3.14
CA ILE A 858 -16.51 1.08 -4.40
C ILE A 858 -17.93 0.84 -4.89
N SER A 859 -18.85 0.49 -3.99
CA SER A 859 -20.22 0.18 -4.34
C SER A 859 -20.97 1.41 -4.87
N ASP A 860 -20.79 2.57 -4.22
CA ASP A 860 -21.38 3.84 -4.63
C ASP A 860 -20.78 4.33 -5.95
N ALA A 861 -19.45 4.27 -6.08
CA ALA A 861 -18.76 4.70 -7.28
C ALA A 861 -19.10 3.80 -8.48
N TYR A 862 -19.24 2.49 -8.28
CA TYR A 862 -19.68 1.56 -9.32
C TYR A 862 -21.14 1.76 -9.70
N LEU A 863 -22.02 2.09 -8.75
CA LEU A 863 -23.40 2.46 -9.05
C LEU A 863 -23.46 3.69 -9.97
N LEU A 864 -22.62 4.70 -9.68
CA LEU A 864 -22.49 5.88 -10.55
C LEU A 864 -21.94 5.51 -11.94
N ALA A 865 -20.97 4.58 -12.03
CA ALA A 865 -20.47 4.06 -13.30
C ALA A 865 -21.57 3.35 -14.11
N LEU A 866 -22.41 2.53 -13.47
CA LEU A 866 -23.57 1.88 -14.10
C LEU A 866 -24.58 2.92 -14.61
N MET A 867 -24.84 3.99 -13.87
CA MET A 867 -25.67 5.11 -14.34
C MET A 867 -25.06 5.82 -15.56
N GLY A 868 -23.75 6.04 -15.55
CA GLY A 868 -23.01 6.61 -16.68
C GLY A 868 -23.10 5.72 -17.93
N MET A 869 -22.84 4.42 -17.77
CA MET A 869 -22.98 3.41 -18.84
C MET A 869 -24.40 3.36 -19.39
N TYR A 870 -25.42 3.33 -18.52
CA TYR A 870 -26.82 3.38 -18.91
C TYR A 870 -27.13 4.62 -19.76
N THR A 871 -26.67 5.79 -19.32
CA THR A 871 -26.93 7.07 -19.99
C THR A 871 -26.30 7.12 -21.38
N LEU A 872 -25.04 6.68 -21.51
CA LEU A 872 -24.34 6.59 -22.80
C LEU A 872 -25.06 5.64 -23.77
N MET A 873 -25.47 4.46 -23.29
CA MET A 873 -26.23 3.50 -24.10
C MET A 873 -27.63 4.02 -24.47
N ALA A 874 -28.32 4.70 -23.56
CA ALA A 874 -29.63 5.26 -23.83
C ALA A 874 -29.57 6.30 -24.95
N PHE A 875 -28.52 7.13 -24.94
CA PHE A 875 -28.24 8.08 -26.02
C PHE A 875 -27.94 7.37 -27.35
N GLN A 876 -27.08 6.34 -27.32
CA GLN A 876 -26.69 5.57 -28.50
C GLN A 876 -27.90 4.87 -29.16
N PHE A 877 -28.70 4.13 -28.38
CA PHE A 877 -29.85 3.39 -28.90
C PHE A 877 -31.08 4.24 -29.14
N ARG A 878 -31.12 5.46 -28.59
CA ARG A 878 -32.32 6.32 -28.54
C ARG A 878 -33.50 5.58 -27.89
N SER A 879 -33.22 4.85 -26.81
CA SER A 879 -34.19 4.01 -26.09
C SER A 879 -33.86 3.94 -24.60
N TYR A 880 -34.88 3.95 -23.74
CA TYR A 880 -34.73 3.75 -22.30
C TYR A 880 -34.76 2.27 -21.90
N SER A 881 -35.38 1.40 -22.71
CA SER A 881 -35.56 -0.03 -22.40
C SER A 881 -34.40 -0.90 -22.89
N GLN A 882 -33.83 -0.59 -24.06
CA GLN A 882 -32.73 -1.37 -24.62
C GLN A 882 -31.44 -1.36 -23.77
N PRO A 883 -31.01 -0.24 -23.16
CA PRO A 883 -29.87 -0.24 -22.25
C PRO A 883 -30.07 -1.19 -21.05
N LEU A 884 -31.30 -1.32 -20.55
CA LEU A 884 -31.61 -2.22 -19.43
C LEU A 884 -31.32 -3.68 -19.78
N ILE A 885 -31.56 -4.10 -21.04
CA ILE A 885 -31.21 -5.45 -21.51
C ILE A 885 -29.70 -5.69 -21.40
N VAL A 886 -28.89 -4.71 -21.79
CA VAL A 886 -27.43 -4.80 -21.68
C VAL A 886 -27.00 -4.82 -20.22
N MET A 887 -27.63 -4.01 -19.37
CA MET A 887 -27.31 -3.96 -17.94
C MET A 887 -27.62 -5.29 -17.24
N ILE A 888 -28.71 -5.96 -17.62
CA ILE A 888 -29.05 -7.29 -17.11
C ILE A 888 -27.97 -8.33 -17.48
N ALA A 889 -27.20 -8.14 -18.55
CA ALA A 889 -26.12 -9.04 -18.93
C ALA A 889 -24.91 -8.99 -17.97
N ILE A 890 -24.69 -7.85 -17.29
CA ILE A 890 -23.52 -7.64 -16.42
C ILE A 890 -23.46 -8.62 -15.25
N PRO A 891 -24.50 -8.79 -14.40
CA PRO A 891 -24.48 -9.77 -13.31
C PRO A 891 -24.16 -11.19 -13.76
N PHE A 892 -24.56 -11.58 -14.97
CA PHE A 892 -24.22 -12.91 -15.51
C PHE A 892 -22.76 -12.97 -15.95
N GLY A 893 -22.16 -11.89 -16.47
CA GLY A 893 -20.74 -11.84 -16.79
C GLY A 893 -19.86 -12.08 -15.55
N LEU A 894 -20.30 -11.57 -14.40
CA LEU A 894 -19.64 -11.79 -13.10
C LEU A 894 -19.60 -13.27 -12.70
N ILE A 895 -20.58 -14.08 -13.12
CA ILE A 895 -20.59 -15.53 -12.87
C ILE A 895 -19.39 -16.20 -13.53
N GLY A 896 -18.97 -15.74 -14.72
CA GLY A 896 -17.77 -16.24 -15.38
C GLY A 896 -16.52 -16.02 -14.53
N ALA A 897 -16.39 -14.83 -13.95
CA ALA A 897 -15.29 -14.51 -13.04
C ALA A 897 -15.32 -15.41 -11.78
N LEU A 898 -16.50 -15.62 -11.17
CA LEU A 898 -16.67 -16.53 -10.04
C LEU A 898 -16.27 -17.98 -10.39
N ALA A 899 -16.70 -18.47 -11.56
CA ALA A 899 -16.33 -19.79 -12.05
C ALA A 899 -14.83 -19.92 -12.28
N GLY A 900 -14.16 -18.88 -12.80
CA GLY A 900 -12.71 -18.84 -12.96
C GLY A 900 -11.97 -18.97 -11.64
N HIS A 901 -12.42 -18.26 -10.60
CA HIS A 901 -11.83 -18.35 -9.25
C HIS A 901 -12.01 -19.75 -8.65
N LEU A 902 -13.21 -20.33 -8.80
CA LEU A 902 -13.48 -21.68 -8.33
C LEU A 902 -12.63 -22.73 -9.06
N LEU A 903 -12.45 -22.60 -10.39
CA LEU A 903 -11.64 -23.52 -11.19
C LEU A 903 -10.15 -23.43 -10.86
N MET A 904 -9.66 -22.23 -10.53
CA MET A 904 -8.26 -22.00 -10.16
C MET A 904 -8.00 -22.20 -8.66
N GLY A 905 -9.03 -22.44 -7.85
CA GLY A 905 -8.92 -22.58 -6.40
C GLY A 905 -8.44 -21.30 -5.71
N MET A 906 -8.87 -20.13 -6.20
CA MET A 906 -8.48 -18.82 -5.66
C MET A 906 -9.64 -18.12 -4.96
N GLU A 907 -9.27 -17.28 -3.99
CA GLU A 907 -10.18 -16.41 -3.26
C GLU A 907 -10.56 -15.18 -4.09
N LEU A 908 -11.73 -14.60 -3.79
CA LEU A 908 -12.13 -13.32 -4.37
C LEU A 908 -11.47 -12.18 -3.62
N THR A 909 -10.59 -11.50 -4.33
CA THR A 909 -9.85 -10.36 -3.79
C THR A 909 -10.37 -9.04 -4.31
N LEU A 910 -9.84 -7.95 -3.76
CA LEU A 910 -10.11 -6.64 -4.32
C LEU A 910 -9.70 -6.54 -5.80
N TRP A 911 -8.57 -7.16 -6.18
CA TRP A 911 -8.14 -7.25 -7.57
C TRP A 911 -9.13 -8.05 -8.43
N SER A 912 -9.78 -9.08 -7.87
CA SER A 912 -10.87 -9.80 -8.55
C SER A 912 -12.06 -8.88 -8.83
N LEU A 913 -12.47 -8.04 -7.86
CA LEU A 913 -13.57 -7.08 -8.04
C LEU A 913 -13.27 -6.07 -9.15
N ILE A 914 -12.03 -5.59 -9.23
CA ILE A 914 -11.59 -4.71 -10.32
C ILE A 914 -11.66 -5.43 -11.67
N GLY A 915 -11.21 -6.68 -11.75
CA GLY A 915 -11.35 -7.49 -12.95
C GLY A 915 -12.82 -7.73 -13.34
N MET A 916 -13.69 -7.91 -12.36
CA MET A 916 -15.14 -8.00 -12.54
C MET A 916 -15.75 -6.68 -13.07
N MET A 917 -15.30 -5.53 -12.59
CA MET A 917 -15.68 -4.22 -13.14
C MET A 917 -15.20 -4.07 -14.59
N ALA A 918 -13.98 -4.51 -14.90
CA ALA A 918 -13.47 -4.53 -16.28
C ALA A 918 -14.34 -5.39 -17.21
N VAL A 919 -14.74 -6.58 -16.75
CA VAL A 919 -15.67 -7.46 -17.48
C VAL A 919 -17.01 -6.75 -17.74
N SER A 920 -17.49 -5.92 -16.82
CA SER A 920 -18.74 -5.18 -17.00
C SER A 920 -18.70 -4.28 -18.26
N GLY A 921 -17.59 -3.57 -18.49
CA GLY A 921 -17.38 -2.74 -19.67
C GLY A 921 -17.31 -3.57 -20.96
N ILE A 922 -16.62 -4.71 -20.92
CA ILE A 922 -16.50 -5.61 -22.08
C ILE A 922 -17.84 -6.28 -22.43
N VAL A 923 -18.59 -6.74 -21.42
CA VAL A 923 -19.95 -7.29 -21.58
C VAL A 923 -20.86 -6.24 -22.22
N VAL A 924 -20.75 -4.98 -21.79
CA VAL A 924 -21.51 -3.87 -22.38
C VAL A 924 -21.09 -3.67 -23.85
N ASN A 925 -19.79 -3.63 -24.15
CA ASN A 925 -19.26 -3.49 -25.50
C ASN A 925 -19.83 -4.54 -26.47
N ASP A 926 -19.69 -5.83 -26.12
CA ASP A 926 -20.14 -6.95 -26.96
C ASP A 926 -21.63 -6.86 -27.31
N ASN A 927 -22.44 -6.45 -26.34
CA ASN A 927 -23.89 -6.35 -26.49
C ASN A 927 -24.34 -5.06 -27.16
N LEU A 928 -23.58 -3.96 -27.00
CA LEU A 928 -23.88 -2.69 -27.63
C LEU A 928 -23.87 -2.83 -29.14
N VAL A 929 -22.80 -3.44 -29.66
CA VAL A 929 -22.67 -3.66 -31.09
C VAL A 929 -23.74 -4.64 -31.59
N LEU A 930 -24.07 -5.71 -30.84
CA LEU A 930 -25.13 -6.64 -31.23
C LEU A 930 -26.50 -5.96 -31.37
N ILE A 931 -26.89 -5.16 -30.37
CA ILE A 931 -28.18 -4.44 -30.35
C ILE A 931 -28.24 -3.41 -31.48
N ASP A 932 -27.15 -2.68 -31.73
CA ASP A 932 -27.07 -1.71 -32.82
C ASP A 932 -27.33 -2.37 -34.18
N PHE A 933 -26.74 -3.55 -34.44
CA PHE A 933 -27.02 -4.34 -35.65
C PHE A 933 -28.48 -4.82 -35.75
N ILE A 934 -29.10 -5.18 -34.62
CA ILE A 934 -30.53 -5.54 -34.59
C ILE A 934 -31.37 -4.30 -34.95
N ASN A 935 -31.08 -3.16 -34.35
CA ASN A 935 -31.77 -1.90 -34.60
C ASN A 935 -31.65 -1.45 -36.06
N ASP A 936 -30.47 -1.55 -36.66
CA ASP A 936 -30.25 -1.19 -38.06
C ASP A 936 -30.97 -2.13 -39.03
N ALA A 937 -30.98 -3.43 -38.76
CA ALA A 937 -31.79 -4.38 -39.52
C ALA A 937 -33.29 -4.07 -39.41
N ARG A 938 -33.76 -3.69 -38.21
CA ARG A 938 -35.15 -3.27 -37.96
C ARG A 938 -35.52 -2.00 -38.72
N ARG A 939 -34.65 -0.98 -38.70
CA ARG A 939 -34.81 0.27 -39.46
C ARG A 939 -34.86 0.01 -40.96
N SER A 940 -34.16 -1.02 -41.43
CA SER A 940 -34.17 -1.48 -42.83
C SER A 940 -35.42 -2.32 -43.18
N GLY A 941 -36.38 -2.47 -42.27
CA GLY A 941 -37.65 -3.18 -42.50
C GLY A 941 -37.62 -4.68 -42.24
N VAL A 942 -36.52 -5.23 -41.70
CA VAL A 942 -36.43 -6.68 -41.43
C VAL A 942 -37.33 -7.06 -40.23
N PRO A 943 -38.13 -8.14 -40.33
CA PRO A 943 -38.94 -8.63 -39.22
C PRO A 943 -38.08 -8.95 -37.99
N LEU A 944 -38.59 -8.67 -36.79
CA LEU A 944 -37.82 -8.74 -35.53
C LEU A 944 -37.07 -10.05 -35.34
N LEU A 945 -37.76 -11.19 -35.46
CA LEU A 945 -37.13 -12.50 -35.24
C LEU A 945 -36.00 -12.76 -36.24
N GLN A 946 -36.18 -12.32 -37.49
CA GLN A 946 -35.19 -12.45 -38.54
C GLN A 946 -34.02 -11.48 -38.31
N ALA A 947 -34.28 -10.27 -37.81
CA ALA A 947 -33.26 -9.31 -37.44
C ALA A 947 -32.37 -9.82 -36.29
N ILE A 948 -32.98 -10.36 -35.22
CA ILE A 948 -32.25 -10.97 -34.09
C ILE A 948 -31.39 -12.14 -34.57
N ARG A 949 -31.96 -13.05 -35.39
CA ARG A 949 -31.22 -14.20 -35.93
C ARG A 949 -30.05 -13.76 -36.82
N GLN A 950 -30.28 -12.82 -37.74
CA GLN A 950 -29.25 -12.34 -38.65
C GLN A 950 -28.13 -11.62 -37.90
N ALA A 951 -28.47 -10.77 -36.92
CA ALA A 951 -27.49 -10.09 -36.08
C ALA A 951 -26.69 -11.09 -35.24
N GLY A 952 -27.36 -12.03 -34.57
CA GLY A 952 -26.72 -13.05 -33.73
C GLY A 952 -25.75 -13.94 -34.50
N VAL A 953 -26.10 -14.39 -35.71
CA VAL A 953 -25.20 -15.18 -36.56
C VAL A 953 -24.05 -14.33 -37.11
N LYS A 954 -24.33 -13.09 -37.53
CA LYS A 954 -23.30 -12.18 -38.06
C LYS A 954 -22.27 -11.81 -36.99
N LYS A 955 -22.69 -11.69 -35.72
CA LYS A 955 -21.82 -11.27 -34.62
C LYS A 955 -21.15 -12.42 -33.88
N ALA A 956 -21.67 -13.65 -33.95
CA ALA A 956 -21.10 -14.80 -33.26
C ALA A 956 -19.59 -14.99 -33.50
N ARG A 957 -19.12 -14.83 -34.73
CA ARG A 957 -17.68 -14.91 -35.03
C ARG A 957 -16.87 -13.85 -34.28
N ALA A 958 -17.30 -12.59 -34.34
CA ALA A 958 -16.59 -11.48 -33.70
C ALA A 958 -16.58 -11.63 -32.17
N VAL A 959 -17.72 -11.96 -31.56
CA VAL A 959 -17.83 -12.16 -30.11
C VAL A 959 -16.96 -13.31 -29.62
N ILE A 960 -16.96 -14.45 -30.32
CA ILE A 960 -16.07 -15.59 -29.96
C ILE A 960 -14.60 -15.18 -30.07
N LEU A 961 -14.24 -14.41 -31.11
CA LEU A 961 -12.87 -13.97 -31.32
C LEU A 961 -12.41 -13.05 -30.17
N ILE A 962 -13.18 -12.03 -29.85
CA ILE A 962 -12.92 -11.04 -28.77
C ILE A 962 -12.73 -11.75 -27.42
N SER A 963 -13.65 -12.65 -27.08
CA SER A 963 -13.59 -13.38 -25.81
C SER A 963 -12.37 -14.31 -25.74
N LEU A 964 -12.05 -14.98 -26.86
CA LEU A 964 -10.90 -15.88 -26.91
C LEU A 964 -9.58 -15.11 -26.89
N THR A 965 -9.46 -14.00 -27.64
CA THR A 965 -8.25 -13.16 -27.62
C THR A 965 -8.05 -12.53 -26.26
N THR A 966 -9.12 -12.15 -25.56
CA THR A 966 -9.00 -11.61 -24.20
C THR A 966 -8.50 -12.66 -23.21
N LEU A 967 -9.12 -13.85 -23.18
CA LEU A 967 -8.67 -14.95 -22.31
C LEU A 967 -7.22 -15.34 -22.60
N VAL A 968 -6.89 -15.50 -23.87
CA VAL A 968 -5.56 -15.95 -24.31
C VAL A 968 -4.49 -14.86 -24.10
N GLY A 969 -4.86 -13.59 -24.22
CA GLY A 969 -3.96 -12.46 -23.99
C GLY A 969 -3.51 -12.34 -22.53
N VAL A 970 -4.40 -12.64 -21.58
CA VAL A 970 -4.06 -12.64 -20.15
C VAL A 970 -3.56 -14.00 -19.64
N LEU A 971 -3.62 -15.05 -20.44
CA LEU A 971 -3.29 -16.42 -20.02
C LEU A 971 -1.87 -16.56 -19.46
N PRO A 972 -0.80 -15.96 -20.04
CA PRO A 972 0.53 -16.04 -19.46
C PRO A 972 0.57 -15.49 -18.03
N MET A 973 -0.06 -14.34 -17.81
CA MET A 973 -0.15 -13.68 -16.51
C MET A 973 -0.88 -14.55 -15.47
N ILE A 974 -1.89 -15.33 -15.86
CA ILE A 974 -2.60 -16.24 -14.93
C ILE A 974 -1.65 -17.31 -14.35
N PHE A 975 -0.59 -17.68 -15.07
CA PHE A 975 0.40 -18.68 -14.66
C PHE A 975 1.74 -18.08 -14.20
N GLU A 976 1.83 -16.76 -14.09
CA GLU A 976 3.02 -16.06 -13.65
C GLU A 976 3.29 -16.30 -12.15
N ARG A 977 4.56 -16.38 -11.76
CA ARG A 977 4.96 -16.77 -10.39
C ARG A 977 5.52 -15.61 -9.57
N SER A 978 5.84 -14.49 -10.21
CA SER A 978 6.42 -13.33 -9.53
C SER A 978 5.51 -12.74 -8.47
N LEU A 979 6.13 -12.22 -7.41
CA LEU A 979 5.46 -11.70 -6.23
C LEU A 979 4.40 -10.65 -6.55
N GLN A 980 4.72 -9.69 -7.41
CA GLN A 980 3.82 -8.59 -7.78
C GLN A 980 2.69 -9.08 -8.68
N ALA A 981 2.94 -10.10 -9.52
CA ALA A 981 1.89 -10.72 -10.31
C ALA A 981 0.86 -11.40 -9.42
N LYS A 982 1.27 -12.06 -8.33
CA LYS A 982 0.34 -12.76 -7.42
C LYS A 982 -0.80 -11.88 -6.92
N PHE A 983 -0.56 -10.60 -6.65
CA PHE A 983 -1.64 -9.67 -6.29
C PHE A 983 -2.64 -9.46 -7.43
N MET A 984 -2.18 -9.47 -8.69
CA MET A 984 -2.99 -9.11 -9.86
C MET A 984 -3.53 -10.33 -10.63
N ILE A 985 -3.03 -11.55 -10.40
CA ILE A 985 -3.56 -12.80 -10.99
C ILE A 985 -5.08 -12.93 -10.83
N PRO A 986 -5.69 -12.67 -9.64
CA PRO A 986 -7.14 -12.74 -9.47
C PRO A 986 -7.92 -11.76 -10.37
N MET A 987 -7.30 -10.63 -10.72
CA MET A 987 -7.86 -9.68 -11.70
C MET A 987 -7.87 -10.30 -13.11
N ALA A 988 -6.76 -10.88 -13.57
CA ALA A 988 -6.69 -11.54 -14.88
C ALA A 988 -7.63 -12.74 -14.99
N VAL A 989 -7.79 -13.51 -13.91
CA VAL A 989 -8.75 -14.63 -13.88
C VAL A 989 -10.18 -14.13 -13.97
N SER A 990 -10.53 -13.07 -13.23
CA SER A 990 -11.84 -12.44 -13.35
C SER A 990 -12.10 -11.97 -14.77
N LEU A 991 -11.12 -11.30 -15.37
CA LEU A 991 -11.21 -10.75 -16.72
C LEU A 991 -11.33 -11.86 -17.79
N GLY A 992 -10.40 -12.81 -17.82
CA GLY A 992 -10.34 -13.84 -18.85
C GLY A 992 -11.54 -14.79 -18.81
N PHE A 993 -11.91 -15.30 -17.62
CA PHE A 993 -13.07 -16.19 -17.49
C PHE A 993 -14.40 -15.43 -17.58
N GLY A 994 -14.44 -14.19 -17.07
CA GLY A 994 -15.59 -13.32 -17.18
C GLY A 994 -15.94 -13.01 -18.63
N THR A 995 -14.97 -12.65 -19.46
CA THR A 995 -15.20 -12.41 -20.90
C THR A 995 -15.52 -13.68 -21.68
N LEU A 996 -14.86 -14.81 -21.36
CA LEU A 996 -15.22 -16.09 -21.95
C LEU A 996 -16.70 -16.43 -21.71
N PHE A 997 -17.20 -16.24 -20.50
CA PHE A 997 -18.60 -16.48 -20.18
C PHE A 997 -19.54 -15.39 -20.75
N ALA A 998 -19.08 -14.14 -20.84
CA ALA A 998 -19.78 -13.04 -21.50
C ALA A 998 -20.19 -13.39 -22.93
N SER A 999 -19.35 -14.11 -23.68
CA SER A 999 -19.69 -14.60 -25.02
C SER A 999 -21.00 -15.40 -25.05
N THR A 1000 -21.24 -16.26 -24.05
CA THR A 1000 -22.43 -17.10 -23.97
C THR A 1000 -23.67 -16.25 -23.68
N ILE A 1001 -23.51 -15.22 -22.86
CA ILE A 1001 -24.56 -14.26 -22.51
C ILE A 1001 -24.94 -13.42 -23.73
N SER A 1002 -23.94 -12.86 -24.42
CA SER A 1002 -24.15 -12.02 -25.61
C SER A 1002 -24.79 -12.80 -26.76
N LEU A 1003 -24.45 -14.07 -26.93
CA LEU A 1003 -24.97 -14.90 -28.02
C LEU A 1003 -26.30 -15.60 -27.73
N LEU A 1004 -26.66 -15.81 -26.47
CA LEU A 1004 -27.89 -16.55 -26.11
C LEU A 1004 -28.86 -15.71 -25.29
N LEU A 1005 -28.42 -15.15 -24.17
CA LEU A 1005 -29.29 -14.48 -23.20
C LEU A 1005 -29.81 -13.15 -23.75
N VAL A 1006 -28.93 -12.29 -24.28
CA VAL A 1006 -29.32 -10.96 -24.78
C VAL A 1006 -30.30 -11.02 -25.96
N PRO A 1007 -30.13 -11.89 -26.97
CA PRO A 1007 -31.15 -12.14 -27.99
C PRO A 1007 -32.51 -12.56 -27.43
N CYS A 1008 -32.52 -13.39 -26.39
CA CYS A 1008 -33.75 -13.82 -25.71
C CYS A 1008 -34.42 -12.66 -24.96
N LEU A 1009 -33.65 -11.86 -24.21
CA LEU A 1009 -34.13 -10.67 -23.51
C LEU A 1009 -34.70 -9.63 -24.48
N TYR A 1010 -34.03 -9.40 -25.61
CA TYR A 1010 -34.52 -8.50 -26.66
C TYR A 1010 -35.87 -8.97 -27.23
N ARG A 1011 -36.04 -10.28 -27.43
CA ARG A 1011 -37.31 -10.86 -27.87
C ARG A 1011 -38.41 -10.71 -26.80
N ILE A 1012 -38.08 -10.92 -25.52
CA ILE A 1012 -39.02 -10.73 -24.41
C ILE A 1012 -39.49 -9.28 -24.33
N LEU A 1013 -38.57 -8.31 -24.47
CA LEU A 1013 -38.93 -6.88 -24.48
C LEU A 1013 -39.98 -6.58 -25.54
N ALA A 1014 -39.82 -7.13 -26.75
CA ALA A 1014 -40.79 -6.93 -27.82
C ALA A 1014 -42.15 -7.60 -27.57
N ASP A 1015 -42.21 -8.69 -26.79
CA ASP A 1015 -43.50 -9.28 -26.39
C ASP A 1015 -44.24 -8.37 -25.42
N VAL A 1016 -43.51 -7.76 -24.47
CA VAL A 1016 -44.06 -6.83 -23.48
C VAL A 1016 -44.58 -5.56 -24.16
N GLU A 1017 -43.83 -4.99 -25.11
CA GLU A 1017 -44.25 -3.81 -25.88
C GLU A 1017 -45.51 -4.07 -26.73
N ARG A 1018 -45.66 -5.30 -27.27
CA ARG A 1018 -46.88 -5.71 -28.00
C ARG A 1018 -48.10 -5.85 -27.09
N GLN A 1019 -47.93 -6.31 -25.86
CA GLN A 1019 -49.03 -6.41 -24.90
C GLN A 1019 -49.49 -5.03 -24.42
N SER A 1020 -48.56 -4.10 -24.20
CA SER A 1020 -48.87 -2.71 -23.79
C SER A 1020 -49.60 -1.90 -24.86
N THR A 1021 -49.43 -2.21 -26.15
CA THR A 1021 -50.11 -1.53 -27.27
C THR A 1021 -51.48 -2.14 -27.60
N SER A 1022 -51.84 -3.27 -26.98
CA SER A 1022 -53.12 -3.97 -27.17
C SER A 1022 -54.18 -3.71 -26.09
N ALA A 1023 -53.99 -2.72 -25.21
CA ALA A 1023 -55.03 -2.27 -24.28
C ALA A 1023 -56.18 -1.58 -25.07
N PRO A 1024 -57.46 -1.95 -24.84
CA PRO A 1024 -58.56 -1.50 -25.69
C PRO A 1024 -58.82 0.00 -25.51
N ALA A 1025 -58.83 0.73 -26.63
CA ALA A 1025 -59.45 2.05 -26.69
C ALA A 1025 -60.92 1.90 -26.27
N THR A 1026 -61.31 2.57 -25.18
CA THR A 1026 -62.70 2.75 -24.82
C THR A 1026 -63.41 3.48 -25.97
N GLU A 1027 -64.30 2.77 -26.66
CA GLU A 1027 -65.22 3.37 -27.62
C GLU A 1027 -66.08 4.43 -26.91
N PRO A 1028 -66.33 5.61 -27.54
CA PRO A 1028 -67.24 6.58 -26.97
C PRO A 1028 -68.69 6.06 -27.09
N GLU A 1029 -69.45 6.13 -26.00
CA GLU A 1029 -70.87 5.79 -25.96
C GLU A 1029 -71.68 6.58 -27.01
N PRO A 1030 -72.65 5.96 -27.70
CA PRO A 1030 -73.59 6.67 -28.55
C PRO A 1030 -74.67 7.34 -27.68
N GLY A 1031 -74.48 8.63 -27.40
CA GLY A 1031 -75.48 9.49 -26.77
C GLY A 1031 -76.76 9.58 -27.60
N SER A 1032 -77.87 9.19 -26.99
CA SER A 1032 -79.22 9.19 -27.53
C SER A 1032 -79.73 10.59 -27.88
N ALA A 1033 -80.47 10.65 -28.98
CA ALA A 1033 -81.24 11.80 -29.39
C ALA A 1033 -82.37 12.11 -28.37
N HIS A 1034 -82.36 13.34 -27.83
CA HIS A 1034 -83.57 14.04 -27.43
C HIS A 1034 -83.68 15.33 -28.24
N SER A 1035 -84.87 15.54 -28.77
CA SER A 1035 -85.32 16.61 -29.67
C SER A 1035 -85.97 17.76 -28.86
N PRO A 1036 -86.56 18.79 -29.50
CA PRO A 1036 -86.10 20.17 -29.49
C PRO A 1036 -86.90 21.10 -28.56
N SER A 1037 -86.25 22.19 -28.13
CA SER A 1037 -86.88 23.50 -27.87
C SER A 1037 -85.82 24.58 -27.83
#